data_AF-A0A1I2KLR9-F1
#
_entry.id   AF-A0A1I2KLR9-F1
#
_cell.length_a   1.000
_cell.length_b   1.000
_cell.length_c   1.000
_cell.angle_alpha   90.00
_cell.angle_beta   90.00
_cell.angle_gamma   90.00
#
_symmetry.space_group_name_H-M   'P 1'
#
loop_
_entity.id
_entity.type
_entity.pdbx_description
1 polymer ?
#
loop_
_entity_poly.entity_id
_entity_poly.type
_entity_poly.pdbx_seq_one_letter_code
_entity_poly.pdbx_strand_id
1 'polypeptide(L)'
;MSQMDKEKIVNLISEKLNEITTIKEKFDSFSFKEEIISDFYKELVFTHKYLLDINNELSEDIIPQIFYSKIHNNISAINTRNLFNTVNNPHYVFNEETLKSYCTRNPLKSLGAFVTYKFYKDLGFFTENIVIVGANGSGKSTLANNLKTIIDERDGIVIPAQKLLILPTFDNTPNYNSSSKEYDEYQKNYFDNKVTYNASKTGDIPYTETKKFGSEYKYVLKTLIAERAHIRNVFCTNFSNDKEVNKNDLHSKLDTAIEIWNSLIEHRTMYFNESNELMIKDPSNNKIYQAYKMSDGEKIILYLIGRVLLTKTNSLIIIDEPEMYLHKAIVNKLWDKLEVLKQDCIFIYLTHDLDFASSRKAKKYWIKNFEFPIKWEIENIPENEIPENLLMKLLGSRKRILFCEGKNNSLDISIFEILFPNYTITPLSSCTDVINYVRSFNKIPNRNVEAIGFIDRDFRVQEQLNKLEGENIYSYSVAEIENLFLIKEFVSKFADYKKEDIDLQKLEKKVLKLLENNKVSQSSNYVSSNINYNFSESHVKKGNDFASVESNLGTFIANLDIKTVYSERIQLIEKIISDKDYELAIKIYNNKGLLGVVEDLFSLKSNTYRFKALDFLKINVEAQNILKASLSVI
;
A
#
# COMPACT_ATOMS: atom_id res chain seq x y z
N MET A 1 -32.34 -7.42 13.20
CA MET A 1 -31.59 -8.55 13.80
C MET A 1 -31.16 -8.15 15.20
N SER A 2 -31.44 -8.94 16.23
CA SER A 2 -30.96 -8.62 17.59
C SER A 2 -29.43 -8.58 17.57
N GLN A 3 -28.81 -7.50 18.08
CA GLN A 3 -27.37 -7.47 18.27
C GLN A 3 -26.94 -8.69 19.10
N MET A 4 -25.84 -9.33 18.71
CA MET A 4 -25.29 -10.43 19.50
C MET A 4 -24.88 -9.89 20.87
N ASP A 5 -25.27 -10.60 21.93
CA ASP A 5 -24.96 -10.22 23.31
C ASP A 5 -23.60 -10.81 23.72
N LYS A 6 -22.83 -10.03 24.48
CA LYS A 6 -21.57 -10.45 25.11
C LYS A 6 -21.78 -11.73 25.92
N GLU A 7 -22.89 -11.82 26.65
CA GLU A 7 -23.21 -12.97 27.50
C GLU A 7 -23.28 -14.29 26.71
N LYS A 8 -23.84 -14.25 25.49
CA LYS A 8 -23.93 -15.44 24.63
C LYS A 8 -22.55 -15.96 24.23
N ILE A 9 -21.59 -15.06 24.00
CA ILE A 9 -20.22 -15.43 23.65
C ILE A 9 -19.51 -16.02 24.86
N VAL A 10 -19.63 -15.39 26.03
CA VAL A 10 -19.03 -15.88 27.28
C VAL A 10 -19.59 -17.26 27.63
N ASN A 11 -20.90 -17.49 27.46
CA ASN A 11 -21.51 -18.80 27.69
C ASN A 11 -20.98 -19.85 26.72
N LEU A 12 -20.86 -19.51 25.43
CA LEU A 12 -20.29 -20.40 24.41
C LEU A 12 -18.82 -20.73 24.71
N ILE A 13 -18.00 -19.74 25.09
CA ILE A 13 -16.61 -19.95 25.49
C ILE A 13 -16.54 -20.89 26.69
N SER A 14 -17.37 -20.66 27.71
CA SER A 14 -17.42 -21.49 28.92
C SER A 14 -17.78 -22.94 28.57
N GLU A 15 -18.75 -23.15 27.69
CA GLU A 15 -19.12 -24.48 27.18
C GLU A 15 -17.94 -25.15 26.48
N LYS A 16 -17.29 -24.45 25.54
CA LYS A 16 -16.14 -24.97 24.78
C LYS A 16 -14.94 -25.29 25.67
N LEU A 17 -14.64 -24.45 26.65
CA LEU A 17 -13.56 -24.69 27.61
C LEU A 17 -13.83 -25.95 28.45
N ASN A 18 -15.07 -26.14 28.92
CA ASN A 18 -15.46 -27.35 29.62
C ASN A 18 -15.27 -28.60 28.74
N GLU A 19 -15.76 -28.54 27.49
CA GLU A 19 -15.59 -29.64 26.53
C GLU A 19 -14.11 -29.98 26.30
N ILE A 20 -13.26 -28.97 26.08
CA ILE A 20 -11.83 -29.16 25.84
C ILE A 20 -11.12 -29.72 27.07
N THR A 21 -11.44 -29.25 28.28
CA THR A 21 -10.84 -29.75 29.52
C THR A 21 -11.11 -31.23 29.71
N THR A 22 -12.37 -31.67 29.54
CA THR A 22 -12.72 -33.10 29.65
C THR A 22 -12.01 -33.95 28.58
N ILE A 23 -11.90 -33.44 27.35
CA ILE A 23 -11.16 -34.14 26.28
C ILE A 23 -9.68 -34.26 26.67
N LYS A 24 -9.06 -33.19 27.17
CA LYS A 24 -7.65 -33.18 27.57
C LYS A 24 -7.36 -34.17 28.69
N GLU A 25 -8.17 -34.20 29.76
CA GLU A 25 -8.01 -35.16 30.87
C GLU A 25 -7.98 -36.60 30.38
N LYS A 26 -8.79 -36.91 29.35
CA LYS A 26 -8.88 -38.24 28.76
C LYS A 26 -7.70 -38.56 27.86
N PHE A 27 -7.19 -37.58 27.11
CA PHE A 27 -5.93 -37.72 26.38
C PHE A 27 -4.75 -37.91 27.34
N ASP A 28 -4.70 -37.15 28.45
CA ASP A 28 -3.64 -37.24 29.46
C ASP A 28 -3.65 -38.59 30.21
N SER A 29 -4.81 -39.23 30.31
CA SER A 29 -4.95 -40.57 30.90
C SER A 29 -4.42 -41.71 30.01
N PHE A 30 -4.02 -41.43 28.77
CA PHE A 30 -3.58 -42.42 27.79
C PHE A 30 -2.23 -42.05 27.17
N SER A 31 -1.31 -43.01 27.05
CA SER A 31 -0.06 -42.80 26.33
C SER A 31 -0.24 -43.07 24.83
N PHE A 32 -0.02 -42.07 23.98
CA PHE A 32 -0.04 -42.20 22.52
C PHE A 32 1.33 -41.84 21.91
N LYS A 33 1.67 -42.47 20.78
CA LYS A 33 2.93 -42.27 20.04
C LYS A 33 2.69 -41.72 18.63
N GLU A 34 1.48 -41.85 18.11
CA GLU A 34 1.10 -41.34 16.78
C GLU A 34 1.19 -39.82 16.68
N GLU A 35 1.91 -39.33 15.66
CA GLU A 35 2.17 -37.90 15.42
C GLU A 35 0.87 -37.09 15.23
N ILE A 36 -0.09 -37.65 14.49
CA ILE A 36 -1.39 -37.01 14.23
C ILE A 36 -2.16 -36.73 15.53
N ILE A 37 -2.09 -37.65 16.50
CA ILE A 37 -2.76 -37.48 17.81
C ILE A 37 -2.03 -36.41 18.62
N SER A 38 -0.70 -36.40 18.58
CA SER A 38 0.13 -35.38 19.22
C SER A 38 -0.17 -33.98 18.69
N ASP A 39 -0.28 -33.81 17.38
CA ASP A 39 -0.59 -32.52 16.77
C ASP A 39 -2.02 -32.06 17.06
N PHE A 40 -2.99 -32.98 17.07
CA PHE A 40 -4.36 -32.69 17.50
C PHE A 40 -4.41 -32.24 18.97
N TYR A 41 -3.67 -32.91 19.86
CA TYR A 41 -3.59 -32.53 21.27
C TYR A 41 -2.92 -31.15 21.47
N LYS A 42 -1.86 -30.84 20.71
CA LYS A 42 -1.27 -29.50 20.69
C LYS A 42 -2.29 -28.45 20.25
N GLU A 43 -3.09 -28.74 19.22
CA GLU A 43 -4.17 -27.84 18.75
C GLU A 43 -5.24 -27.64 19.85
N LEU A 44 -5.62 -28.67 20.60
CA LEU A 44 -6.53 -28.57 21.74
C LEU A 44 -5.97 -27.67 22.85
N VAL A 45 -4.71 -27.87 23.24
CA VAL A 45 -4.04 -27.06 24.28
C VAL A 45 -3.96 -25.60 23.84
N PHE A 46 -3.58 -25.36 22.59
CA PHE A 46 -3.56 -24.03 22.00
C PHE A 46 -4.95 -23.37 22.01
N THR A 47 -5.99 -24.11 21.58
CA THR A 47 -7.38 -23.63 21.54
C THR A 47 -7.89 -23.27 22.94
N HIS A 48 -7.58 -24.09 23.94
CA HIS A 48 -7.96 -23.82 25.33
C HIS A 48 -7.37 -22.48 25.81
N LYS A 49 -6.07 -22.26 25.61
CA LYS A 49 -5.41 -20.99 25.97
C LYS A 49 -6.06 -19.82 25.24
N TYR A 50 -6.31 -19.97 23.96
CA TYR A 50 -6.82 -18.90 23.14
C TYR A 50 -8.26 -18.48 23.50
N LEU A 51 -9.11 -19.44 23.83
CA LEU A 51 -10.46 -19.13 24.32
C LEU A 51 -10.43 -18.36 25.64
N LEU A 52 -9.47 -18.65 26.52
CA LEU A 52 -9.25 -17.84 27.74
C LEU A 52 -8.80 -16.41 27.40
N ASP A 53 -7.86 -16.26 26.45
CA ASP A 53 -7.38 -14.95 26.01
C ASP A 53 -8.55 -14.11 25.44
N ILE A 54 -9.39 -14.68 24.57
CA ILE A 54 -10.61 -14.01 24.07
C ILE A 54 -11.56 -13.64 25.21
N ASN A 55 -11.77 -14.54 26.18
CA ASN A 55 -12.66 -14.26 27.30
C ASN A 55 -12.16 -13.10 28.16
N ASN A 56 -10.84 -13.02 28.39
CA ASN A 56 -10.21 -11.91 29.10
C ASN A 56 -10.37 -10.61 28.29
N GLU A 57 -10.09 -10.63 26.99
CA GLU A 57 -10.24 -9.46 26.10
C GLU A 57 -11.71 -8.99 25.99
N LEU A 58 -12.68 -9.92 26.05
CA LEU A 58 -14.09 -9.58 26.19
C LEU A 58 -14.34 -8.88 27.52
N SER A 59 -13.81 -9.41 28.63
CA SER A 59 -14.02 -8.83 29.96
C SER A 59 -13.43 -7.42 30.12
N GLU A 60 -12.31 -7.16 29.44
CA GLU A 60 -11.62 -5.86 29.41
C GLU A 60 -12.23 -4.87 28.39
N ASP A 61 -13.33 -5.25 27.72
CA ASP A 61 -14.02 -4.44 26.69
C ASP A 61 -13.12 -4.02 25.52
N ILE A 62 -12.08 -4.81 25.22
CA ILE A 62 -11.17 -4.59 24.09
C ILE A 62 -11.89 -4.87 22.76
N ILE A 63 -12.79 -5.84 22.75
CA ILE A 63 -13.51 -6.29 21.55
C ILE A 63 -14.77 -5.43 21.34
N PRO A 64 -14.90 -4.69 20.23
CA PRO A 64 -16.10 -3.91 19.94
C PRO A 64 -17.31 -4.79 19.62
N GLN A 65 -18.50 -4.31 19.99
CA GLN A 65 -19.76 -5.04 19.82
C GLN A 65 -20.05 -5.46 18.36
N ILE A 66 -19.57 -4.71 17.36
CA ILE A 66 -19.74 -5.05 15.94
C ILE A 66 -19.05 -6.36 15.52
N PHE A 67 -18.07 -6.83 16.31
CA PHE A 67 -17.38 -8.10 16.10
C PHE A 67 -18.01 -9.28 16.85
N TYR A 68 -18.98 -9.05 17.73
CA TYR A 68 -19.54 -10.10 18.58
C TYR A 68 -20.14 -11.26 17.79
N SER A 69 -20.89 -10.98 16.72
CA SER A 69 -21.43 -12.04 15.86
C SER A 69 -20.31 -12.83 15.15
N LYS A 70 -19.27 -12.13 14.69
CA LYS A 70 -18.14 -12.72 13.96
C LYS A 70 -17.31 -13.63 14.88
N ILE A 71 -17.06 -13.18 16.10
CA ILE A 71 -16.34 -13.96 17.13
C ILE A 71 -17.17 -15.16 17.57
N HIS A 72 -18.47 -14.97 17.80
CA HIS A 72 -19.38 -16.06 18.11
C HIS A 72 -19.36 -17.15 17.01
N ASN A 73 -19.45 -16.74 15.74
CA ASN A 73 -19.41 -17.67 14.60
C ASN A 73 -18.06 -18.41 14.52
N ASN A 74 -16.94 -17.71 14.68
CA ASN A 74 -15.60 -18.30 14.74
C ASN A 74 -15.49 -19.37 15.84
N ILE A 75 -15.95 -19.08 17.05
CA ILE A 75 -15.91 -20.03 18.18
C ILE A 75 -16.87 -21.19 17.95
N SER A 76 -18.05 -20.93 17.38
CA SER A 76 -19.05 -21.96 17.06
C SER A 76 -18.53 -22.97 16.03
N ALA A 77 -17.64 -22.56 15.12
CA ALA A 77 -17.05 -23.42 14.11
C ALA A 77 -16.05 -24.45 14.67
N ILE A 78 -15.56 -24.27 15.90
CA ILE A 78 -14.62 -25.18 16.56
C ILE A 78 -15.32 -26.50 16.92
N ASN A 79 -14.81 -27.61 16.38
CA ASN A 79 -15.44 -28.93 16.46
C ASN A 79 -15.00 -29.74 17.70
N THR A 80 -15.49 -29.33 18.87
CA THR A 80 -15.22 -30.01 20.15
C THR A 80 -16.31 -30.99 20.55
N ARG A 81 -17.58 -30.67 20.24
CA ARG A 81 -18.75 -31.35 20.80
C ARG A 81 -18.87 -32.83 20.42
N ASN A 82 -18.53 -33.19 19.18
CA ASN A 82 -18.56 -34.58 18.74
C ASN A 82 -17.53 -35.44 19.48
N LEU A 83 -16.32 -34.89 19.70
CA LEU A 83 -15.28 -35.60 20.44
C LEU A 83 -15.63 -35.69 21.91
N PHE A 84 -16.13 -34.59 22.50
CA PHE A 84 -16.62 -34.56 23.88
C PHE A 84 -17.67 -35.64 24.15
N ASN A 85 -18.68 -35.76 23.27
CA ASN A 85 -19.70 -36.81 23.39
C ASN A 85 -19.13 -38.22 23.24
N THR A 86 -18.13 -38.40 22.37
CA THR A 86 -17.47 -39.69 22.15
C THR A 86 -16.65 -40.11 23.37
N VAL A 87 -15.88 -39.18 23.93
CA VAL A 87 -15.02 -39.37 25.10
C VAL A 87 -15.83 -39.62 26.38
N ASN A 88 -17.01 -39.01 26.49
CA ASN A 88 -17.92 -39.18 27.63
C ASN A 88 -18.83 -40.39 27.51
N ASN A 89 -18.84 -41.10 26.37
CA ASN A 89 -19.66 -42.30 26.22
C ASN A 89 -19.02 -43.46 26.99
N PRO A 90 -19.68 -44.01 28.03
CA PRO A 90 -19.14 -45.10 28.85
C PRO A 90 -18.91 -46.41 28.05
N HIS A 91 -19.52 -46.54 26.88
CA HIS A 91 -19.36 -47.70 25.99
C HIS A 91 -18.27 -47.52 24.92
N TYR A 92 -17.65 -46.34 24.83
CA TYR A 92 -16.59 -46.08 23.86
C TYR A 92 -15.23 -46.50 24.43
N VAL A 93 -14.59 -47.47 23.77
CA VAL A 93 -13.25 -47.93 24.16
C VAL A 93 -12.21 -46.98 23.56
N PHE A 94 -11.51 -46.26 24.43
CA PHE A 94 -10.39 -45.40 24.06
C PHE A 94 -9.19 -46.26 23.67
N ASN A 95 -8.79 -46.25 22.40
CA ASN A 95 -7.54 -46.83 21.94
C ASN A 95 -6.89 -45.95 20.86
N GLU A 96 -5.60 -46.17 20.61
CA GLU A 96 -4.80 -45.32 19.71
C GLU A 96 -5.31 -45.33 18.26
N GLU A 97 -5.78 -46.49 17.76
CA GLU A 97 -6.27 -46.64 16.39
C GLU A 97 -7.58 -45.87 16.13
N THR A 98 -8.53 -45.96 17.07
CA THR A 98 -9.81 -45.26 16.99
C THR A 98 -9.63 -43.75 17.11
N LEU A 99 -8.73 -43.29 17.98
CA LEU A 99 -8.36 -41.88 18.11
C LEU A 99 -7.69 -41.33 16.84
N LYS A 100 -6.73 -42.06 16.28
CA LYS A 100 -6.08 -41.69 15.02
C LYS A 100 -7.09 -41.51 13.90
N SER A 101 -8.03 -42.47 13.78
CA SER A 101 -9.11 -42.41 12.80
C SER A 101 -10.02 -41.20 13.00
N TYR A 102 -10.36 -40.88 14.25
CA TYR A 102 -11.17 -39.70 14.58
C TYR A 102 -10.45 -38.41 14.22
N CYS A 103 -9.21 -38.21 14.71
CA CYS A 103 -8.43 -36.99 14.49
C CYS A 103 -8.21 -36.71 13.01
N THR A 104 -8.02 -37.75 12.20
CA THR A 104 -7.84 -37.64 10.75
C THR A 104 -9.11 -37.16 10.03
N ARG A 105 -10.30 -37.63 10.46
CA ARG A 105 -11.59 -37.32 9.80
C ARG A 105 -12.24 -36.04 10.32
N ASN A 106 -11.91 -35.64 11.55
CA ASN A 106 -12.58 -34.55 12.26
C ASN A 106 -11.55 -33.55 12.80
N PRO A 107 -10.93 -32.72 11.94
CA PRO A 107 -10.06 -31.66 12.42
C PRO A 107 -10.83 -30.71 13.35
N LEU A 108 -10.13 -30.16 14.34
CA LEU A 108 -10.72 -29.28 15.35
C LEU A 108 -11.23 -27.95 14.73
N LYS A 109 -10.62 -27.54 13.60
CA LYS A 109 -10.91 -26.30 12.84
C LYS A 109 -10.65 -25.01 13.64
N SER A 110 -9.88 -25.08 14.72
CA SER A 110 -9.56 -23.92 15.56
C SER A 110 -8.56 -22.96 14.92
N LEU A 111 -7.64 -23.45 14.08
CA LEU A 111 -6.63 -22.59 13.46
C LEU A 111 -7.25 -21.46 12.61
N GLY A 112 -8.29 -21.76 11.83
CA GLY A 112 -9.00 -20.74 11.03
C GLY A 112 -9.64 -19.65 11.91
N ALA A 113 -10.35 -20.06 12.96
CA ALA A 113 -10.95 -19.14 13.93
C ALA A 113 -9.91 -18.22 14.59
N PHE A 114 -8.74 -18.77 14.96
CA PHE A 114 -7.62 -18.01 15.50
C PHE A 114 -7.05 -17.00 14.49
N VAL A 115 -6.78 -17.42 13.26
CA VAL A 115 -6.21 -16.54 12.24
C VAL A 115 -7.19 -15.41 11.92
N THR A 116 -8.48 -15.70 11.81
CA THR A 116 -9.52 -14.69 11.58
C THR A 116 -9.60 -13.68 12.74
N TYR A 117 -9.60 -14.14 13.99
CA TYR A 117 -9.61 -13.23 15.14
C TYR A 117 -8.32 -12.41 15.22
N LYS A 118 -7.15 -13.03 15.04
CA LYS A 118 -5.87 -12.33 15.02
C LYS A 118 -5.86 -11.27 13.93
N PHE A 119 -6.39 -11.57 12.74
CA PHE A 119 -6.54 -10.59 11.66
C PHE A 119 -7.40 -9.39 12.08
N TYR A 120 -8.51 -9.60 12.78
CA TYR A 120 -9.32 -8.49 13.32
C TYR A 120 -8.55 -7.67 14.35
N LYS A 121 -7.81 -8.34 15.24
CA LYS A 121 -7.03 -7.71 16.31
C LYS A 121 -5.84 -6.90 15.76
N ASP A 122 -5.08 -7.46 14.82
CA ASP A 122 -3.92 -6.81 14.19
C ASP A 122 -4.36 -5.54 13.43
N LEU A 123 -5.59 -5.51 12.94
CA LEU A 123 -6.23 -4.34 12.32
C LEU A 123 -6.98 -3.46 13.33
N GLY A 124 -6.81 -3.70 14.63
CA GLY A 124 -7.37 -2.88 15.71
C GLY A 124 -8.89 -2.85 15.77
N PHE A 125 -9.55 -3.98 15.46
CA PHE A 125 -11.02 -4.12 15.44
C PHE A 125 -11.72 -2.97 14.71
N PHE A 126 -11.36 -2.83 13.44
CA PHE A 126 -11.77 -1.75 12.57
C PHE A 126 -13.29 -1.55 12.46
N THR A 127 -13.69 -0.28 12.38
CA THR A 127 -15.08 0.18 12.23
C THR A 127 -15.31 0.95 10.92
N GLU A 128 -14.26 1.15 10.14
CA GLU A 128 -14.25 1.86 8.87
C GLU A 128 -13.54 1.01 7.80
N ASN A 129 -13.64 1.45 6.54
CA ASN A 129 -12.97 0.80 5.41
C ASN A 129 -11.45 0.76 5.62
N ILE A 130 -10.82 -0.30 5.12
CA ILE A 130 -9.37 -0.52 5.21
C ILE A 130 -8.76 -0.63 3.82
N VAL A 131 -7.57 -0.06 3.67
CA VAL A 131 -6.66 -0.42 2.57
C VAL A 131 -5.37 -0.99 3.15
N ILE A 132 -5.00 -2.17 2.68
CA ILE A 132 -3.74 -2.83 2.99
C ILE A 132 -2.86 -2.80 1.74
N VAL A 133 -1.74 -2.10 1.82
CA VAL A 133 -0.74 -2.03 0.75
C VAL A 133 0.41 -3.00 1.01
N GLY A 134 1.06 -3.44 -0.05
CA GLY A 134 2.27 -4.24 0.08
C GLY A 134 3.01 -4.36 -1.24
N ALA A 135 4.33 -4.46 -1.17
CA ALA A 135 5.17 -4.65 -2.36
C ALA A 135 4.84 -5.96 -3.08
N ASN A 136 5.31 -6.10 -4.33
CA ASN A 136 5.20 -7.36 -5.04
C ASN A 136 5.91 -8.48 -4.27
N GLY A 137 5.20 -9.60 -4.06
CA GLY A 137 5.69 -10.72 -3.25
C GLY A 137 5.44 -10.59 -1.75
N SER A 138 4.78 -9.54 -1.24
CA SER A 138 4.41 -9.41 0.19
C SER A 138 3.29 -10.35 0.64
N GLY A 139 2.83 -11.25 -0.23
CA GLY A 139 1.80 -12.23 0.11
C GLY A 139 0.34 -11.71 0.11
N LYS A 140 0.01 -10.55 -0.47
CA LYS A 140 -1.37 -10.01 -0.57
C LYS A 140 -2.41 -11.03 -1.06
N SER A 141 -2.21 -11.59 -2.26
CA SER A 141 -3.12 -12.62 -2.78
C SER A 141 -3.11 -13.92 -1.95
N THR A 142 -2.02 -14.21 -1.24
CA THR A 142 -1.98 -15.36 -0.32
C THR A 142 -2.81 -15.07 0.93
N LEU A 143 -2.73 -13.85 1.47
CA LEU A 143 -3.61 -13.38 2.55
C LEU A 143 -5.07 -13.43 2.11
N ALA A 144 -5.42 -12.90 0.93
CA ALA A 144 -6.78 -12.95 0.39
C ALA A 144 -7.32 -14.39 0.30
N ASN A 145 -6.53 -15.29 -0.30
CA ASN A 145 -6.93 -16.69 -0.46
C ASN A 145 -7.06 -17.41 0.89
N ASN A 146 -6.19 -17.11 1.86
CA ASN A 146 -6.32 -17.68 3.20
C ASN A 146 -7.54 -17.12 3.93
N LEU A 147 -7.77 -15.80 3.89
CA LEU A 147 -8.98 -15.20 4.48
C LEU A 147 -10.25 -15.79 3.87
N LYS A 148 -10.23 -16.13 2.58
CA LYS A 148 -11.37 -16.77 1.91
C LYS A 148 -11.71 -18.15 2.46
N THR A 149 -10.73 -18.93 2.91
CA THR A 149 -10.96 -20.28 3.43
C THR A 149 -11.33 -20.30 4.92
N ILE A 150 -11.05 -19.21 5.65
CA ILE A 150 -11.22 -19.16 7.11
C ILE A 150 -12.32 -18.20 7.58
N ILE A 151 -12.70 -17.19 6.79
CA ILE A 151 -13.80 -16.30 7.12
C ILE A 151 -15.11 -17.03 6.88
N ASP A 152 -15.98 -17.02 7.89
CA ASP A 152 -17.32 -17.57 7.79
C ASP A 152 -18.15 -16.78 6.75
N GLU A 153 -18.87 -17.49 5.87
CA GLU A 153 -19.69 -16.89 4.81
C GLU A 153 -20.89 -16.07 5.33
N ARG A 154 -21.16 -16.12 6.65
CA ARG A 154 -22.11 -15.23 7.33
C ARG A 154 -21.49 -13.88 7.64
N ASP A 155 -20.17 -13.83 7.82
CA ASP A 155 -19.43 -12.68 8.31
C ASP A 155 -18.75 -11.88 7.21
N GLY A 156 -18.45 -12.51 6.06
CA GLY A 156 -17.85 -11.80 4.95
C GLY A 156 -17.66 -12.62 3.68
N ILE A 157 -17.20 -11.95 2.64
CA ILE A 157 -16.80 -12.53 1.37
C ILE A 157 -15.41 -12.06 0.97
N VAL A 158 -14.72 -12.89 0.19
CA VAL A 158 -13.49 -12.50 -0.51
C VAL A 158 -13.73 -12.54 -2.02
N ILE A 159 -13.44 -11.42 -2.67
CA ILE A 159 -13.42 -11.24 -4.11
C ILE A 159 -11.94 -11.32 -4.55
N PRO A 160 -11.49 -12.47 -5.08
CA PRO A 160 -10.10 -12.62 -5.50
C PRO A 160 -9.82 -11.84 -6.78
N ALA A 161 -8.53 -11.64 -7.05
CA ALA A 161 -8.02 -11.15 -8.31
C ALA A 161 -8.39 -12.13 -9.45
N GLN A 162 -9.52 -11.90 -10.12
CA GLN A 162 -10.11 -12.85 -11.07
C GLN A 162 -9.44 -12.80 -12.44
N LYS A 163 -9.09 -13.97 -13.01
CA LYS A 163 -8.40 -14.08 -14.31
C LYS A 163 -9.25 -14.60 -15.47
N LEU A 164 -10.38 -15.26 -15.19
CA LEU A 164 -11.27 -15.81 -16.22
C LEU A 164 -12.73 -15.53 -15.87
N LEU A 165 -13.43 -14.84 -16.77
CA LEU A 165 -14.84 -14.46 -16.63
C LEU A 165 -15.61 -14.88 -17.89
N ILE A 166 -16.23 -16.05 -17.83
CA ILE A 166 -17.08 -16.56 -18.91
C ILE A 166 -18.54 -16.23 -18.58
N LEU A 167 -19.16 -15.38 -19.39
CA LEU A 167 -20.57 -15.01 -19.20
C LEU A 167 -21.47 -16.13 -19.74
N PRO A 168 -22.35 -16.75 -18.92
CA PRO A 168 -23.26 -17.78 -19.41
C PRO A 168 -24.48 -17.20 -20.11
N THR A 169 -25.13 -18.02 -20.93
CA THR A 169 -26.50 -17.83 -21.39
C THR A 169 -27.44 -18.73 -20.59
N PHE A 170 -28.72 -18.35 -20.50
CA PHE A 170 -29.74 -19.12 -19.81
C PHE A 170 -30.94 -19.32 -20.72
N ASP A 171 -31.26 -20.56 -21.07
CA ASP A 171 -32.41 -20.88 -21.92
C ASP A 171 -33.74 -20.72 -21.17
N ASN A 172 -33.71 -20.74 -19.84
CA ASN A 172 -34.88 -20.63 -18.96
C ASN A 172 -34.59 -19.67 -17.81
N THR A 173 -35.64 -19.04 -17.27
CA THR A 173 -35.54 -18.17 -16.09
C THR A 173 -35.18 -19.02 -14.86
N PRO A 174 -34.05 -18.76 -14.18
CA PRO A 174 -33.65 -19.56 -13.02
C PRO A 174 -34.58 -19.35 -11.82
N ASN A 175 -34.77 -20.40 -11.01
CA ASN A 175 -35.53 -20.32 -9.76
C ASN A 175 -34.70 -19.64 -8.66
N TYR A 176 -35.33 -18.74 -7.88
CA TYR A 176 -34.64 -17.95 -6.84
C TYR A 176 -34.06 -18.80 -5.70
N ASN A 177 -34.86 -19.68 -5.09
CA ASN A 177 -34.42 -20.48 -3.95
C ASN A 177 -33.26 -21.41 -4.31
N SER A 178 -33.35 -22.09 -5.47
CA SER A 178 -32.27 -22.97 -5.93
C SER A 178 -31.01 -22.18 -6.27
N SER A 179 -31.15 -21.03 -6.94
CA SER A 179 -30.00 -20.21 -7.35
C SER A 179 -29.30 -19.58 -6.14
N SER A 180 -30.05 -19.10 -5.16
CA SER A 180 -29.50 -18.57 -3.91
C SER A 180 -28.73 -19.64 -3.15
N LYS A 181 -29.28 -20.86 -3.05
CA LYS A 181 -28.61 -21.99 -2.40
C LYS A 181 -27.31 -22.38 -3.13
N GLU A 182 -27.35 -22.48 -4.46
CA GLU A 182 -26.15 -22.73 -5.27
C GLU A 182 -25.09 -21.63 -5.07
N TYR A 183 -25.49 -20.37 -4.96
CA TYR A 183 -24.58 -19.25 -4.71
C TYR A 183 -23.94 -19.34 -3.31
N ASP A 184 -24.72 -19.66 -2.28
CA ASP A 184 -24.20 -19.89 -0.93
C ASP A 184 -23.22 -21.08 -0.88
N GLU A 185 -23.51 -22.17 -1.59
CA GLU A 185 -22.60 -23.32 -1.72
C GLU A 185 -21.32 -22.95 -2.48
N TYR A 186 -21.41 -22.13 -3.52
CA TYR A 186 -20.25 -21.58 -4.24
C TYR A 186 -19.36 -20.74 -3.32
N GLN A 187 -19.96 -19.91 -2.45
CA GLN A 187 -19.22 -19.10 -1.48
C GLN A 187 -18.47 -19.98 -0.46
N LYS A 188 -19.09 -21.06 0.02
CA LYS A 188 -18.50 -22.00 1.00
C LYS A 188 -17.38 -22.87 0.43
N ASN A 189 -17.53 -23.36 -0.80
CA ASN A 189 -16.68 -24.43 -1.37
C ASN A 189 -15.52 -23.93 -2.25
N TYR A 190 -15.16 -22.67 -2.14
CA TYR A 190 -14.08 -22.09 -2.94
C TYR A 190 -12.72 -22.36 -2.28
N PHE A 191 -12.09 -23.47 -2.64
CA PHE A 191 -10.79 -23.91 -2.10
C PHE A 191 -9.60 -23.50 -3.00
N ASP A 192 -8.40 -23.50 -2.39
CA ASP A 192 -7.11 -23.00 -2.89
C ASP A 192 -6.89 -23.15 -4.41
N ASN A 193 -6.67 -22.01 -5.07
CA ASN A 193 -6.51 -21.86 -6.51
C ASN A 193 -5.13 -22.30 -7.02
N LYS A 194 -4.19 -22.69 -6.15
CA LYS A 194 -2.82 -23.03 -6.51
C LYS A 194 -2.66 -24.53 -6.73
N VAL A 195 -3.20 -25.01 -7.85
CA VAL A 195 -3.07 -26.42 -8.27
C VAL A 195 -1.89 -26.56 -9.24
N THR A 196 -0.98 -27.50 -8.95
CA THR A 196 0.03 -27.97 -9.91
C THR A 196 -0.47 -29.20 -10.64
N TYR A 197 -0.02 -29.41 -11.87
CA TYR A 197 -0.31 -30.61 -12.64
C TYR A 197 0.93 -31.09 -13.38
N ASN A 198 1.03 -32.41 -13.57
CA ASN A 198 2.11 -33.01 -14.34
C ASN A 198 1.75 -32.94 -15.83
N ALA A 199 2.49 -32.15 -16.61
CA ALA A 199 2.26 -31.96 -18.04
C ALA A 199 2.92 -33.04 -18.94
N SER A 200 3.15 -34.24 -18.40
CA SER A 200 3.81 -35.34 -19.15
C SER A 200 2.99 -35.88 -20.31
N LYS A 201 1.67 -35.61 -20.39
CA LYS A 201 0.86 -35.91 -21.58
C LYS A 201 0.17 -34.67 -22.13
N THR A 202 -0.11 -34.68 -23.44
CA THR A 202 -0.93 -33.66 -24.10
C THR A 202 -2.36 -33.73 -23.58
N GLY A 203 -2.79 -32.74 -22.78
CA GLY A 203 -4.17 -32.63 -22.29
C GLY A 203 -4.37 -32.75 -20.77
N ASP A 204 -3.30 -32.87 -19.98
CA ASP A 204 -3.37 -33.04 -18.51
C ASP A 204 -3.76 -31.74 -17.75
N ILE A 205 -4.51 -30.83 -18.36
CA ILE A 205 -5.05 -29.66 -17.65
C ILE A 205 -6.15 -30.15 -16.69
N PRO A 206 -6.10 -29.79 -15.38
CA PRO A 206 -7.14 -30.17 -14.43
C PRO A 206 -8.52 -29.65 -14.83
N TYR A 207 -9.34 -30.50 -15.45
CA TYR A 207 -10.65 -30.14 -15.97
C TYR A 207 -11.60 -29.64 -14.86
N THR A 208 -11.57 -30.27 -13.69
CA THR A 208 -12.40 -29.87 -12.54
C THR A 208 -12.11 -28.45 -12.08
N GLU A 209 -10.84 -28.08 -11.98
CA GLU A 209 -10.42 -26.73 -11.57
C GLU A 209 -10.76 -25.70 -12.65
N THR A 210 -10.49 -26.04 -13.91
CA THR A 210 -10.83 -25.17 -15.06
C THR A 210 -12.33 -24.87 -15.10
N LYS A 211 -13.17 -25.88 -14.84
CA LYS A 211 -14.63 -25.72 -14.77
C LYS A 211 -15.05 -24.79 -13.63
N LYS A 212 -14.40 -24.88 -12.46
CA LYS A 212 -14.68 -23.98 -11.33
C LYS A 212 -14.45 -22.52 -11.73
N PHE A 213 -13.27 -22.19 -12.28
CA PHE A 213 -12.93 -20.83 -12.72
C PHE A 213 -13.90 -20.29 -13.76
N GLY A 214 -14.27 -21.11 -14.76
CA GLY A 214 -15.24 -20.71 -15.79
C GLY A 214 -16.67 -20.54 -15.28
N SER A 215 -17.01 -21.08 -14.11
CA SER A 215 -18.38 -21.10 -13.58
C SER A 215 -18.70 -19.97 -12.59
N GLU A 216 -17.72 -19.19 -12.14
CA GLU A 216 -17.95 -18.17 -11.09
C GLU A 216 -18.98 -17.12 -11.49
N TYR A 217 -18.85 -16.60 -12.72
CA TYR A 217 -19.79 -15.61 -13.26
C TYR A 217 -21.22 -16.17 -13.28
N LYS A 218 -21.36 -17.47 -13.58
CA LYS A 218 -22.67 -18.12 -13.65
C LYS A 218 -23.41 -18.03 -12.33
N TYR A 219 -22.78 -18.29 -11.19
CA TYR A 219 -23.48 -18.22 -9.91
C TYR A 219 -23.95 -16.80 -9.59
N VAL A 220 -23.14 -15.79 -9.89
CA VAL A 220 -23.50 -14.38 -9.68
C VAL A 220 -24.67 -13.98 -10.57
N LEU A 221 -24.54 -14.15 -11.89
CA LEU A 221 -25.53 -13.69 -12.86
C LEU A 221 -26.84 -14.49 -12.73
N LYS A 222 -26.76 -15.81 -12.53
CA LYS A 222 -27.94 -16.67 -12.30
C LYS A 222 -28.75 -16.18 -11.11
N THR A 223 -28.10 -15.84 -10.00
CA THR A 223 -28.76 -15.37 -8.77
C THR A 223 -29.42 -14.01 -8.96
N LEU A 224 -28.74 -13.07 -9.62
CA LEU A 224 -29.29 -11.75 -9.93
C LEU A 224 -30.53 -11.83 -10.85
N ILE A 225 -30.47 -12.67 -11.89
CA ILE A 225 -31.62 -12.88 -12.79
C ILE A 225 -32.77 -13.56 -12.04
N ALA A 226 -32.48 -14.57 -11.22
CA ALA A 226 -33.49 -15.28 -10.44
C ALA A 226 -34.20 -14.35 -9.44
N GLU A 227 -33.45 -13.48 -8.76
CA GLU A 227 -33.99 -12.48 -7.84
C GLU A 227 -34.89 -11.48 -8.58
N ARG A 228 -34.43 -10.96 -9.73
CA ARG A 228 -35.23 -10.09 -10.58
C ARG A 228 -36.58 -10.71 -10.95
N ALA A 229 -36.56 -11.97 -11.39
CA ALA A 229 -37.79 -12.68 -11.74
C ALA A 229 -38.70 -12.89 -10.53
N HIS A 230 -38.13 -13.23 -9.37
CA HIS A 230 -38.87 -13.39 -8.13
C HIS A 230 -39.58 -12.09 -7.69
N ILE A 231 -38.85 -10.98 -7.66
CA ILE A 231 -39.40 -9.66 -7.31
C ILE A 231 -40.57 -9.28 -8.23
N ARG A 232 -40.40 -9.47 -9.54
CA ARG A 232 -41.46 -9.20 -10.52
C ARG A 232 -42.70 -10.10 -10.31
N ASN A 233 -42.51 -11.38 -9.99
CA ASN A 233 -43.63 -12.27 -9.69
C ASN A 233 -44.36 -11.88 -8.39
N VAL A 234 -43.62 -11.46 -7.36
CA VAL A 234 -44.19 -10.95 -6.11
C VAL A 234 -44.99 -9.67 -6.38
N PHE A 235 -44.46 -8.75 -7.17
CA PHE A 235 -45.15 -7.55 -7.61
C PHE A 235 -46.49 -7.89 -8.29
N CYS A 236 -46.46 -8.75 -9.32
CA CYS A 236 -47.68 -9.16 -10.03
C CYS A 236 -48.71 -9.84 -9.11
N THR A 237 -48.23 -10.66 -8.16
CA THR A 237 -49.09 -11.34 -7.19
C THR A 237 -49.75 -10.34 -6.23
N ASN A 238 -48.99 -9.36 -5.72
CA ASN A 238 -49.53 -8.33 -4.84
C ASN A 238 -50.53 -7.43 -5.57
N PHE A 239 -50.20 -7.01 -6.80
CA PHE A 239 -51.11 -6.24 -7.65
C PHE A 239 -52.41 -7.00 -7.94
N SER A 240 -52.33 -8.29 -8.26
CA SER A 240 -53.51 -9.12 -8.52
C SER A 240 -54.38 -9.38 -7.27
N ASN A 241 -53.81 -9.20 -6.08
CA ASN A 241 -54.51 -9.32 -4.79
C ASN A 241 -54.93 -7.96 -4.23
N ASP A 242 -55.04 -6.92 -5.07
CA ASP A 242 -55.43 -5.55 -4.71
C ASP A 242 -54.59 -4.93 -3.57
N LYS A 243 -53.34 -5.38 -3.40
CA LYS A 243 -52.40 -4.73 -2.49
C LYS A 243 -51.79 -3.51 -3.18
N GLU A 244 -51.58 -2.45 -2.40
CA GLU A 244 -50.87 -1.27 -2.89
C GLU A 244 -49.42 -1.64 -3.25
N VAL A 245 -49.06 -1.40 -4.52
CA VAL A 245 -47.71 -1.60 -5.05
C VAL A 245 -47.29 -0.37 -5.84
N ASN A 246 -45.99 -0.09 -5.83
CA ASN A 246 -45.39 1.04 -6.51
C ASN A 246 -44.27 0.58 -7.47
N LYS A 247 -43.83 1.47 -8.36
CA LYS A 247 -42.79 1.12 -9.36
C LYS A 247 -41.45 0.70 -8.74
N ASN A 248 -41.11 1.21 -7.56
CA ASN A 248 -39.86 0.86 -6.88
C ASN A 248 -39.88 -0.59 -6.36
N ASP A 249 -41.06 -1.17 -6.13
CA ASP A 249 -41.20 -2.59 -5.74
C ASP A 249 -40.76 -3.56 -6.84
N LEU A 250 -40.57 -3.09 -8.08
CA LEU A 250 -40.01 -3.87 -9.20
C LEU A 250 -38.47 -3.87 -9.23
N HIS A 251 -37.83 -2.96 -8.47
CA HIS A 251 -36.40 -2.71 -8.58
C HIS A 251 -35.60 -3.84 -7.89
N SER A 252 -34.81 -4.59 -8.68
CA SER A 252 -33.98 -5.67 -8.17
C SER A 252 -32.50 -5.29 -8.08
N LYS A 253 -31.66 -6.12 -7.44
CA LYS A 253 -30.21 -5.91 -7.46
C LYS A 253 -29.66 -5.91 -8.88
N LEU A 254 -30.26 -6.66 -9.81
CA LEU A 254 -29.84 -6.62 -11.22
C LEU A 254 -30.13 -5.26 -11.86
N ASP A 255 -31.23 -4.58 -11.53
CA ASP A 255 -31.48 -3.21 -12.00
C ASP A 255 -30.41 -2.26 -11.47
N THR A 256 -30.15 -2.30 -10.16
CA THR A 256 -29.08 -1.51 -9.53
C THR A 256 -27.74 -1.79 -10.19
N ALA A 257 -27.43 -3.05 -10.51
CA ALA A 257 -26.19 -3.42 -11.17
C ALA A 257 -26.06 -2.81 -12.57
N ILE A 258 -27.14 -2.85 -13.35
CA ILE A 258 -27.21 -2.26 -14.70
C ILE A 258 -27.08 -0.74 -14.63
N GLU A 259 -27.75 -0.09 -13.68
CA GLU A 259 -27.67 1.37 -13.47
C GLU A 259 -26.26 1.82 -13.13
N ILE A 260 -25.58 1.11 -12.22
CA ILE A 260 -24.18 1.40 -11.87
C ILE A 260 -23.29 1.19 -13.10
N TRP A 261 -23.41 0.05 -13.79
CA TRP A 261 -22.63 -0.24 -14.99
C TRP A 261 -22.81 0.84 -16.07
N ASN A 262 -24.05 1.24 -16.35
CA ASN A 262 -24.38 2.29 -17.32
C ASN A 262 -23.86 3.67 -16.89
N SER A 263 -23.73 3.93 -15.59
CA SER A 263 -23.14 5.18 -15.09
C SER A 263 -21.62 5.23 -15.20
N LEU A 264 -20.96 4.08 -15.40
CA LEU A 264 -19.51 3.97 -15.51
C LEU A 264 -19.02 3.91 -16.96
N ILE A 265 -19.84 3.41 -17.89
CA ILE A 265 -19.48 3.21 -19.28
C ILE A 265 -20.33 4.11 -20.17
N GLU A 266 -19.70 5.11 -20.78
CA GLU A 266 -20.39 6.17 -21.53
C GLU A 266 -20.76 5.76 -22.97
N HIS A 267 -20.00 4.85 -23.58
CA HIS A 267 -20.12 4.51 -25.00
C HIS A 267 -21.01 3.28 -25.27
N ARG A 268 -21.61 2.69 -24.23
CA ARG A 268 -22.48 1.51 -24.30
C ARG A 268 -23.60 1.64 -23.29
N THR A 269 -24.74 1.04 -23.60
CA THR A 269 -25.86 0.94 -22.66
C THR A 269 -26.27 -0.52 -22.51
N MET A 270 -26.18 -1.02 -21.29
CA MET A 270 -26.67 -2.33 -20.88
C MET A 270 -28.13 -2.23 -20.48
N TYR A 271 -28.92 -3.23 -20.89
CA TYR A 271 -30.31 -3.36 -20.50
C TYR A 271 -30.73 -4.82 -20.55
N PHE A 272 -31.84 -5.12 -19.89
CA PHE A 272 -32.48 -6.43 -19.93
C PHE A 272 -33.70 -6.35 -20.83
N ASN A 273 -33.75 -7.14 -21.90
CA ASN A 273 -34.88 -7.10 -22.85
C ASN A 273 -36.11 -7.83 -22.32
N GLU A 274 -37.20 -7.80 -23.08
CA GLU A 274 -38.48 -8.45 -22.77
C GLU A 274 -38.36 -9.99 -22.70
N SER A 275 -37.37 -10.56 -23.41
CA SER A 275 -37.04 -11.99 -23.41
C SER A 275 -36.18 -12.43 -22.21
N ASN A 276 -35.95 -11.56 -21.23
CA ASN A 276 -35.07 -11.79 -20.08
C ASN A 276 -33.60 -12.08 -20.47
N GLU A 277 -33.10 -11.40 -21.50
CA GLU A 277 -31.71 -11.48 -21.93
C GLU A 277 -30.96 -10.18 -21.65
N LEU A 278 -29.69 -10.30 -21.26
CA LEU A 278 -28.82 -9.15 -21.05
C LEU A 278 -28.22 -8.70 -22.39
N MET A 279 -28.57 -7.49 -22.81
CA MET A 279 -28.23 -6.92 -24.10
C MET A 279 -27.39 -5.65 -23.93
N ILE A 280 -26.54 -5.38 -24.90
CA ILE A 280 -25.74 -4.16 -25.01
C ILE A 280 -26.15 -3.42 -26.27
N LYS A 281 -26.38 -2.12 -26.14
CA LYS A 281 -26.61 -1.19 -27.24
C LYS A 281 -25.43 -0.24 -27.36
N ASP A 282 -24.96 -0.05 -28.59
CA ASP A 282 -24.04 1.03 -28.96
C ASP A 282 -24.85 2.26 -29.39
N PRO A 283 -24.87 3.36 -28.60
CA PRO A 283 -25.64 4.55 -28.94
C PRO A 283 -25.18 5.24 -30.22
N SER A 284 -23.92 5.05 -30.65
CA SER A 284 -23.34 5.74 -31.81
C SER A 284 -23.86 5.21 -33.15
N ASN A 285 -24.19 3.92 -33.22
CA ASN A 285 -24.59 3.24 -34.45
C ASN A 285 -25.86 2.38 -34.29
N ASN A 286 -26.49 2.42 -33.11
CA ASN A 286 -27.67 1.62 -32.74
C ASN A 286 -27.51 0.10 -32.89
N LYS A 287 -26.27 -0.42 -32.99
CA LYS A 287 -26.05 -1.87 -33.00
C LYS A 287 -26.33 -2.46 -31.63
N ILE A 288 -26.98 -3.61 -31.64
CA ILE A 288 -27.35 -4.36 -30.44
C ILE A 288 -26.66 -5.71 -30.50
N TYR A 289 -26.05 -6.13 -29.39
CA TYR A 289 -25.42 -7.44 -29.26
C TYR A 289 -25.61 -8.02 -27.86
N GLN A 290 -25.46 -9.34 -27.74
CA GLN A 290 -25.59 -10.05 -26.47
C GLN A 290 -24.41 -9.77 -25.54
N ALA A 291 -24.67 -9.65 -24.24
CA ALA A 291 -23.68 -9.26 -23.25
C ALA A 291 -22.43 -10.16 -23.16
N TYR A 292 -22.47 -11.43 -23.61
CA TYR A 292 -21.27 -12.27 -23.58
C TYR A 292 -20.17 -11.78 -24.53
N LYS A 293 -20.50 -10.93 -25.53
CA LYS A 293 -19.55 -10.30 -26.45
C LYS A 293 -18.92 -9.02 -25.89
N MET A 294 -19.21 -8.65 -24.64
CA MET A 294 -18.53 -7.55 -23.95
C MET A 294 -17.01 -7.78 -23.89
N SER A 295 -16.25 -6.70 -23.77
CA SER A 295 -14.83 -6.75 -23.40
C SER A 295 -14.66 -7.32 -21.99
N ASP A 296 -13.47 -7.81 -21.67
CA ASP A 296 -13.22 -8.37 -20.33
C ASP A 296 -13.29 -7.30 -19.23
N GLY A 297 -12.91 -6.06 -19.55
CA GLY A 297 -13.09 -4.89 -18.66
C GLY A 297 -14.56 -4.59 -18.36
N GLU A 298 -15.46 -4.72 -19.34
CA GLU A 298 -16.90 -4.55 -19.14
C GLU A 298 -17.52 -5.71 -18.34
N LYS A 299 -17.07 -6.95 -18.60
CA LYS A 299 -17.53 -8.14 -17.87
C LYS A 299 -17.15 -8.08 -16.39
N ILE A 300 -15.92 -7.67 -16.07
CA ILE A 300 -15.44 -7.60 -14.68
C ILE A 300 -16.20 -6.55 -13.87
N ILE A 301 -16.57 -5.40 -14.47
CA ILE A 301 -17.37 -4.38 -13.79
C ILE A 301 -18.70 -4.97 -13.31
N LEU A 302 -19.48 -5.62 -14.20
CA LEU A 302 -20.76 -6.21 -13.82
C LEU A 302 -20.59 -7.34 -12.79
N TYR A 303 -19.52 -8.14 -12.91
CA TYR A 303 -19.21 -9.19 -11.95
C TYR A 303 -18.95 -8.63 -10.54
N LEU A 304 -18.09 -7.61 -10.43
CA LEU A 304 -17.74 -6.97 -9.15
C LEU A 304 -18.97 -6.35 -8.49
N ILE A 305 -19.77 -5.61 -9.27
CA ILE A 305 -21.02 -5.02 -8.77
C ILE A 305 -21.96 -6.11 -8.26
N GLY A 306 -22.13 -7.19 -9.03
CA GLY A 306 -22.98 -8.32 -8.64
C GLY A 306 -22.52 -9.00 -7.35
N ARG A 307 -21.22 -9.25 -7.19
CA ARG A 307 -20.65 -9.82 -5.96
C ARG A 307 -20.93 -8.95 -4.73
N VAL A 308 -20.75 -7.63 -4.85
CA VAL A 308 -21.00 -6.69 -3.76
C VAL A 308 -22.49 -6.62 -3.42
N LEU A 309 -23.36 -6.54 -4.42
CA LEU A 309 -24.82 -6.49 -4.22
C LEU A 309 -25.39 -7.73 -3.55
N LEU A 310 -24.87 -8.91 -3.91
CA LEU A 310 -25.26 -10.20 -3.33
C LEU A 310 -24.69 -10.42 -1.92
N THR A 311 -23.82 -9.55 -1.42
CA THR A 311 -23.29 -9.63 -0.05
C THR A 311 -24.39 -9.35 0.97
N LYS A 312 -24.41 -10.15 2.05
CA LYS A 312 -25.28 -9.96 3.22
C LYS A 312 -24.97 -8.65 3.93
N THR A 313 -25.91 -8.19 4.74
CA THR A 313 -25.74 -6.97 5.52
C THR A 313 -24.77 -7.16 6.69
N ASN A 314 -24.05 -6.12 7.10
CA ASN A 314 -23.06 -6.16 8.20
C ASN A 314 -21.88 -7.13 7.96
N SER A 315 -21.57 -7.39 6.69
CA SER A 315 -20.50 -8.31 6.28
C SER A 315 -19.21 -7.57 5.93
N LEU A 316 -18.09 -8.30 5.97
CA LEU A 316 -16.80 -7.87 5.45
C LEU A 316 -16.73 -8.16 3.94
N ILE A 317 -16.28 -7.20 3.15
CA ILE A 317 -16.02 -7.39 1.72
C ILE A 317 -14.53 -7.20 1.53
N ILE A 318 -13.79 -8.30 1.34
CA ILE A 318 -12.34 -8.26 1.08
C ILE A 318 -12.12 -8.37 -0.42
N ILE A 319 -11.31 -7.47 -0.99
CA ILE A 319 -11.06 -7.39 -2.42
C ILE A 319 -9.55 -7.45 -2.66
N ASP A 320 -9.12 -8.43 -3.45
CA ASP A 320 -7.72 -8.57 -3.90
C ASP A 320 -7.53 -7.93 -5.27
N GLU A 321 -6.59 -7.00 -5.37
CA GLU A 321 -6.27 -6.20 -6.55
C GLU A 321 -7.51 -5.52 -7.18
N PRO A 322 -8.17 -4.60 -6.46
CA PRO A 322 -9.41 -3.93 -6.88
C PRO A 322 -9.30 -3.14 -8.20
N GLU A 323 -8.09 -2.84 -8.65
CA GLU A 323 -7.76 -2.17 -9.91
C GLU A 323 -7.60 -3.12 -11.10
N MET A 324 -7.48 -4.44 -10.86
CA MET A 324 -7.06 -5.39 -11.89
C MET A 324 -8.09 -5.48 -13.03
N TYR A 325 -7.62 -5.42 -14.28
CA TYR A 325 -8.42 -5.42 -15.51
C TYR A 325 -9.42 -4.27 -15.67
N LEU A 326 -9.35 -3.24 -14.82
CA LEU A 326 -10.14 -2.03 -14.92
C LEU A 326 -9.30 -0.88 -15.46
N HIS A 327 -9.93 -0.01 -16.24
CA HIS A 327 -9.30 1.25 -16.66
C HIS A 327 -9.23 2.22 -15.47
N LYS A 328 -8.08 2.90 -15.26
CA LYS A 328 -7.86 3.81 -14.11
C LYS A 328 -8.98 4.83 -13.88
N ALA A 329 -9.58 5.35 -14.95
CA ALA A 329 -10.69 6.32 -14.87
C ALA A 329 -12.01 5.75 -14.29
N ILE A 330 -12.17 4.42 -14.26
CA ILE A 330 -13.37 3.73 -13.77
C ILE A 330 -13.17 3.21 -12.35
N VAL A 331 -11.96 2.77 -11.98
CA VAL A 331 -11.66 2.10 -10.69
C VAL A 331 -12.24 2.88 -9.50
N ASN A 332 -11.83 4.15 -9.35
CA ASN A 332 -12.28 4.97 -8.21
C ASN A 332 -13.79 5.19 -8.24
N LYS A 333 -14.37 5.50 -9.41
CA LYS A 333 -15.81 5.73 -9.57
C LYS A 333 -16.65 4.50 -9.20
N LEU A 334 -16.18 3.31 -9.57
CA LEU A 334 -16.84 2.05 -9.27
C LEU A 334 -16.88 1.82 -7.76
N TRP A 335 -15.72 1.88 -7.10
CA TRP A 335 -15.62 1.59 -5.67
C TRP A 335 -16.30 2.68 -4.83
N ASP A 336 -16.20 3.96 -5.19
CA ASP A 336 -16.95 5.04 -4.52
C ASP A 336 -18.47 4.78 -4.51
N LYS A 337 -19.03 4.35 -5.65
CA LYS A 337 -20.45 4.03 -5.75
C LYS A 337 -20.83 2.81 -4.91
N LEU A 338 -19.99 1.77 -4.90
CA LEU A 338 -20.25 0.54 -4.15
C LEU A 338 -20.13 0.74 -2.63
N GLU A 339 -19.15 1.54 -2.18
CA GLU A 339 -18.99 1.93 -0.77
C GLU A 339 -20.21 2.72 -0.28
N VAL A 340 -20.73 3.66 -1.08
CA VAL A 340 -21.95 4.42 -0.74
C VAL A 340 -23.19 3.54 -0.70
N LEU A 341 -23.28 2.55 -1.60
CA LEU A 341 -24.43 1.64 -1.67
C LEU A 341 -24.47 0.62 -0.53
N LYS A 342 -23.30 0.22 -0.02
CA LYS A 342 -23.14 -0.81 1.02
C LYS A 342 -22.43 -0.26 2.25
N GLN A 343 -22.94 0.87 2.78
CA GLN A 343 -22.43 1.50 4.00
C GLN A 343 -22.58 0.62 5.25
N ASP A 344 -23.45 -0.38 5.19
CA ASP A 344 -23.61 -1.39 6.24
C ASP A 344 -22.50 -2.45 6.23
N CYS A 345 -21.70 -2.53 5.17
CA CYS A 345 -20.56 -3.43 5.06
C CYS A 345 -19.24 -2.68 5.24
N ILE A 346 -18.19 -3.42 5.60
CA ILE A 346 -16.83 -2.87 5.65
C ILE A 346 -16.01 -3.43 4.50
N PHE A 347 -15.41 -2.53 3.72
CA PHE A 347 -14.52 -2.88 2.61
C PHE A 347 -13.08 -2.98 3.10
N ILE A 348 -12.40 -4.05 2.70
CA ILE A 348 -10.97 -4.27 2.93
C ILE A 348 -10.31 -4.48 1.57
N TYR A 349 -9.55 -3.50 1.14
CA TYR A 349 -8.83 -3.54 -0.13
C TYR A 349 -7.40 -4.04 0.08
N LEU A 350 -6.98 -5.03 -0.70
CA LEU A 350 -5.60 -5.47 -0.81
C LEU A 350 -5.08 -5.04 -2.17
N THR A 351 -4.12 -4.12 -2.21
CA THR A 351 -3.69 -3.50 -3.48
C THR A 351 -2.18 -3.25 -3.49
N HIS A 352 -1.61 -3.20 -4.69
CA HIS A 352 -0.27 -2.65 -4.93
C HIS A 352 -0.32 -1.27 -5.60
N ASP A 353 -1.48 -0.85 -6.11
CA ASP A 353 -1.67 0.48 -6.68
C ASP A 353 -1.79 1.53 -5.57
N LEU A 354 -0.72 2.30 -5.40
CA LEU A 354 -0.62 3.36 -4.41
C LEU A 354 -1.51 4.58 -4.75
N ASP A 355 -1.81 4.80 -6.04
CA ASP A 355 -2.74 5.85 -6.47
C ASP A 355 -4.17 5.46 -6.02
N PHE A 356 -4.55 4.20 -6.24
CA PHE A 356 -5.83 3.69 -5.74
C PHE A 356 -5.87 3.75 -4.21
N ALA A 357 -4.83 3.24 -3.54
CA ALA A 357 -4.75 3.22 -2.09
C ALA A 357 -4.95 4.63 -1.52
N SER A 358 -4.14 5.61 -1.94
CA SER A 358 -4.22 7.00 -1.45
C SER A 358 -5.55 7.69 -1.78
N SER A 359 -6.26 7.28 -2.84
CA SER A 359 -7.57 7.85 -3.16
C SER A 359 -8.69 7.47 -2.19
N ARG A 360 -8.55 6.34 -1.46
CA ARG A 360 -9.58 5.83 -0.56
C ARG A 360 -9.59 6.58 0.76
N LYS A 361 -10.79 6.95 1.23
CA LYS A 361 -11.04 7.41 2.60
C LYS A 361 -11.18 6.20 3.51
N ALA A 362 -10.04 5.67 3.96
CA ALA A 362 -9.95 4.41 4.67
C ALA A 362 -8.72 4.38 5.57
N LYS A 363 -8.74 3.55 6.61
CA LYS A 363 -7.55 3.32 7.44
C LYS A 363 -6.51 2.53 6.65
N LYS A 364 -5.27 2.98 6.71
CA LYS A 364 -4.19 2.46 5.87
C LYS A 364 -3.25 1.57 6.67
N TYR A 365 -2.93 0.43 6.09
CA TYR A 365 -2.02 -0.55 6.64
C TYR A 365 -1.04 -0.99 5.58
N TRP A 366 0.13 -1.45 5.99
CA TRP A 366 1.11 -2.05 5.09
C TRP A 366 1.53 -3.43 5.58
N ILE A 367 1.77 -4.34 4.63
CA ILE A 367 2.37 -5.64 4.91
C ILE A 367 3.88 -5.46 4.92
N LYS A 368 4.46 -5.43 6.12
CA LYS A 368 5.89 -5.27 6.34
C LYS A 368 6.66 -6.54 6.02
N ASN A 369 6.17 -7.68 6.50
CA ASN A 369 6.79 -8.99 6.29
C ASN A 369 5.73 -10.07 6.06
N PHE A 370 6.12 -11.09 5.30
CA PHE A 370 5.33 -12.29 5.08
C PHE A 370 6.24 -13.52 5.11
N GLU A 371 5.95 -14.42 6.06
CA GLU A 371 6.53 -15.74 6.15
C GLU A 371 5.48 -16.79 5.76
N PHE A 372 5.77 -17.53 4.70
CA PHE A 372 4.94 -18.65 4.26
C PHE A 372 4.86 -19.72 5.38
N PRO A 373 3.68 -20.33 5.64
CA PRO A 373 2.44 -20.21 4.87
C PRO A 373 1.45 -19.13 5.34
N ILE A 374 1.49 -18.73 6.61
CA ILE A 374 0.36 -18.01 7.24
C ILE A 374 0.74 -16.89 8.21
N LYS A 375 1.98 -16.36 8.15
CA LYS A 375 2.43 -15.32 9.07
C LYS A 375 2.66 -14.00 8.35
N TRP A 376 1.80 -13.02 8.65
CA TRP A 376 1.95 -11.64 8.20
C TRP A 376 2.27 -10.73 9.38
N GLU A 377 3.11 -9.73 9.11
CA GLU A 377 3.30 -8.56 9.97
C GLU A 377 2.66 -7.37 9.27
N ILE A 378 1.49 -6.98 9.76
CA ILE A 378 0.70 -5.87 9.23
C ILE A 378 0.77 -4.72 10.23
N GLU A 379 1.23 -3.56 9.78
CA GLU A 379 1.38 -2.38 10.62
C GLU A 379 0.51 -1.23 10.07
N ASN A 380 0.03 -0.37 10.95
CA ASN A 380 -0.69 0.84 10.54
C ASN A 380 0.30 1.83 9.91
N ILE A 381 -0.13 2.51 8.84
CA ILE A 381 0.62 3.63 8.29
C ILE A 381 0.17 4.89 9.05
N PRO A 382 1.05 5.53 9.83
CA PRO A 382 0.69 6.73 10.57
C PRO A 382 0.47 7.90 9.62
N GLU A 383 -0.35 8.87 10.04
CA GLU A 383 -0.39 10.17 9.39
C GLU A 383 1.01 10.80 9.42
N ASN A 384 1.41 11.37 8.28
CA ASN A 384 2.74 11.91 8.10
C ASN A 384 2.69 13.15 7.21
N GLU A 385 3.71 14.00 7.32
CA GLU A 385 3.90 15.15 6.42
C GLU A 385 4.23 14.70 4.99
N ILE A 386 4.77 13.49 4.83
CA ILE A 386 5.03 12.86 3.54
C ILE A 386 3.69 12.46 2.91
N PRO A 387 3.41 12.87 1.66
CA PRO A 387 2.23 12.47 0.91
C PRO A 387 2.06 10.95 0.94
N GLU A 388 0.84 10.50 1.22
CA GLU A 388 0.55 9.10 1.55
C GLU A 388 1.06 8.10 0.49
N ASN A 389 0.85 8.42 -0.80
CA ASN A 389 1.33 7.61 -1.92
C ASN A 389 2.86 7.46 -1.89
N LEU A 390 3.59 8.57 -1.67
CA LEU A 390 5.04 8.54 -1.55
C LEU A 390 5.47 7.75 -0.32
N LEU A 391 4.82 7.97 0.83
CA LEU A 391 5.13 7.26 2.05
C LEU A 391 5.00 5.73 1.89
N MET A 392 3.89 5.27 1.30
CA MET A 392 3.68 3.85 1.02
C MET A 392 4.76 3.26 0.09
N LYS A 393 5.15 4.01 -0.94
CA LYS A 393 6.23 3.62 -1.86
C LYS A 393 7.56 3.45 -1.11
N LEU A 394 7.85 4.38 -0.20
CA LEU A 394 9.08 4.41 0.58
C LEU A 394 9.12 3.29 1.63
N LEU A 395 8.03 3.05 2.35
CA LEU A 395 7.93 1.94 3.32
C LEU A 395 8.11 0.57 2.66
N GLY A 396 7.61 0.42 1.42
CA GLY A 396 7.81 -0.79 0.62
C GLY A 396 9.21 -0.96 0.01
N SER A 397 10.08 0.05 0.12
CA SER A 397 11.44 0.01 -0.43
C SER A 397 12.31 -0.98 0.34
N ARG A 398 12.96 -1.91 -0.38
CA ARG A 398 14.01 -2.78 0.17
C ARG A 398 15.40 -2.12 0.19
N LYS A 399 15.55 -1.01 -0.54
CA LYS A 399 16.77 -0.19 -0.58
C LYS A 399 16.67 0.93 0.44
N ARG A 400 17.82 1.38 0.98
CA ARG A 400 17.88 2.62 1.78
C ARG A 400 17.35 3.80 0.97
N ILE A 401 16.80 4.82 1.64
CA ILE A 401 16.16 5.94 0.96
C ILE A 401 17.12 7.12 0.91
N LEU A 402 17.24 7.77 -0.25
CA LEU A 402 17.98 9.01 -0.42
C LEU A 402 17.04 10.05 -1.01
N PHE A 403 16.72 11.07 -0.22
CA PHE A 403 16.01 12.25 -0.69
C PHE A 403 17.01 13.27 -1.24
N CYS A 404 16.73 13.82 -2.42
CA CYS A 404 17.56 14.86 -3.02
C CYS A 404 16.70 15.99 -3.60
N GLU A 405 17.32 17.15 -3.77
CA GLU A 405 16.68 18.25 -4.48
C GLU A 405 16.55 17.95 -5.97
N GLY A 406 15.49 18.47 -6.59
CA GLY A 406 15.30 18.43 -8.03
C GLY A 406 13.91 17.99 -8.47
N LYS A 407 13.71 18.01 -9.79
CA LYS A 407 12.51 17.46 -10.44
C LYS A 407 12.88 16.17 -11.13
N ASN A 408 11.90 15.30 -11.39
CA ASN A 408 12.10 14.10 -12.22
C ASN A 408 12.88 14.48 -13.51
N ASN A 409 13.96 13.75 -13.77
CA ASN A 409 14.95 13.98 -14.84
C ASN A 409 15.94 15.13 -14.63
N SER A 410 16.11 15.64 -13.41
CA SER A 410 17.21 16.56 -13.11
C SER A 410 18.56 15.85 -13.11
N LEU A 411 19.62 16.65 -13.24
CA LEU A 411 20.99 16.16 -13.22
C LEU A 411 21.33 15.55 -11.85
N ASP A 412 20.77 16.10 -10.77
CA ASP A 412 20.91 15.66 -9.39
C ASP A 412 20.56 14.18 -9.26
N ILE A 413 19.35 13.82 -9.69
CA ILE A 413 18.84 12.44 -9.66
C ILE A 413 19.78 11.52 -10.43
N SER A 414 20.19 11.95 -11.63
CA SER A 414 21.03 11.13 -12.49
C SER A 414 22.40 10.86 -11.87
N ILE A 415 22.99 11.85 -11.19
CA ILE A 415 24.24 11.68 -10.43
C ILE A 415 24.02 10.67 -9.30
N PHE A 416 22.96 10.85 -8.48
CA PHE A 416 22.70 9.94 -7.35
C PHE A 416 22.36 8.51 -7.77
N GLU A 417 21.61 8.31 -8.86
CA GLU A 417 21.30 6.97 -9.37
C GLU A 417 22.56 6.21 -9.81
N ILE A 418 23.56 6.93 -10.36
CA ILE A 418 24.85 6.35 -10.74
C ILE A 418 25.71 6.07 -9.51
N LEU A 419 25.80 7.04 -8.58
CA LEU A 419 26.69 6.91 -7.42
C LEU A 419 26.15 5.93 -6.37
N PHE A 420 24.83 5.86 -6.20
CA PHE A 420 24.17 5.09 -5.14
C PHE A 420 23.10 4.14 -5.70
N PRO A 421 23.50 3.14 -6.53
CA PRO A 421 22.55 2.20 -7.13
C PRO A 421 21.80 1.34 -6.11
N ASN A 422 22.31 1.26 -4.87
CA ASN A 422 21.71 0.53 -3.76
C ASN A 422 20.70 1.36 -2.94
N TYR A 423 20.42 2.60 -3.36
CA TYR A 423 19.42 3.47 -2.73
C TYR A 423 18.18 3.63 -3.63
N THR A 424 17.05 3.94 -3.01
CA THR A 424 15.85 4.46 -3.69
C THR A 424 15.97 5.98 -3.71
N ILE A 425 16.38 6.51 -4.86
CA ILE A 425 16.54 7.96 -5.08
C ILE A 425 15.16 8.59 -5.24
N THR A 426 14.86 9.58 -4.39
CA THR A 426 13.55 10.24 -4.34
C THR A 426 13.74 11.76 -4.44
N PRO A 427 13.48 12.36 -5.61
CA PRO A 427 13.61 13.80 -5.78
C PRO A 427 12.47 14.56 -5.11
N LEU A 428 12.78 15.74 -4.58
CA LEU A 428 11.85 16.65 -3.95
C LEU A 428 12.06 18.08 -4.47
N SER A 429 11.00 18.89 -4.42
CA SER A 429 10.96 20.22 -5.02
C SER A 429 11.93 21.23 -4.39
N SER A 430 12.29 21.06 -3.12
CA SER A 430 13.13 22.01 -2.38
C SER A 430 13.93 21.35 -1.27
N CYS A 431 15.03 21.99 -0.86
CA CYS A 431 15.78 21.65 0.35
C CYS A 431 14.90 21.55 1.61
N THR A 432 13.84 22.37 1.71
CA THR A 432 12.93 22.34 2.87
C THR A 432 12.12 21.04 2.88
N ASP A 433 11.68 20.59 1.70
CA ASP A 433 10.99 19.30 1.56
C ASP A 433 11.94 18.14 1.92
N VAL A 434 13.20 18.18 1.45
CA VAL A 434 14.22 17.17 1.80
C VAL A 434 14.41 17.10 3.31
N ILE A 435 14.62 18.24 3.97
CA ILE A 435 14.81 18.31 5.42
C ILE A 435 13.59 17.73 6.16
N ASN A 436 12.38 18.19 5.80
CA ASN A 436 11.16 17.76 6.46
C ASN A 436 10.90 16.27 6.23
N TYR A 437 11.08 15.76 5.01
CA TYR A 437 10.77 14.35 4.69
C TYR A 437 11.78 13.40 5.33
N VAL A 438 13.07 13.75 5.40
CA VAL A 438 14.06 12.95 6.14
C VAL A 438 13.67 12.85 7.62
N ARG A 439 13.36 14.00 8.25
CA ARG A 439 12.93 14.04 9.66
C ARG A 439 11.66 13.22 9.88
N SER A 440 10.65 13.44 9.04
CA SER A 440 9.33 12.83 9.19
C SER A 440 9.34 11.34 8.86
N PHE A 441 10.18 10.88 7.93
CA PHE A 441 10.38 9.45 7.66
C PHE A 441 11.15 8.75 8.79
N ASN A 442 12.23 9.36 9.29
CA ASN A 442 13.05 8.77 10.34
C ASN A 442 12.37 8.76 11.73
N LYS A 443 11.29 9.53 11.92
CA LYS A 443 10.42 9.45 13.11
C LYS A 443 9.46 8.26 13.10
N ILE A 444 9.23 7.62 11.94
CA ILE A 444 8.27 6.52 11.82
C ILE A 444 8.78 5.32 12.66
N PRO A 445 7.96 4.79 13.58
CA PRO A 445 8.32 3.61 14.34
C PRO A 445 8.43 2.41 13.40
N ASN A 446 9.32 1.46 13.70
CA ASN A 446 9.39 0.18 12.99
C ASN A 446 9.72 0.25 11.47
N ARG A 447 10.26 1.37 10.99
CA ARG A 447 10.75 1.51 9.61
C ARG A 447 11.82 0.46 9.27
N ASN A 448 11.79 -0.06 8.05
CA ASN A 448 12.75 -1.07 7.59
C ASN A 448 14.13 -0.49 7.28
N VAL A 449 14.17 0.77 6.85
CA VAL A 449 15.39 1.45 6.41
C VAL A 449 15.41 2.88 6.92
N GLU A 450 16.60 3.46 7.03
CA GLU A 450 16.77 4.88 7.28
C GLU A 450 16.74 5.66 5.97
N ALA A 451 16.22 6.88 6.05
CA ALA A 451 16.33 7.87 5.00
C ALA A 451 17.49 8.83 5.29
N ILE A 452 18.24 9.15 4.25
CA ILE A 452 19.22 10.23 4.25
C ILE A 452 18.77 11.31 3.26
N GLY A 453 19.19 12.54 3.48
CA GLY A 453 18.93 13.67 2.59
C GLY A 453 20.22 14.27 2.06
N PHE A 454 20.23 14.68 0.80
CA PHE A 454 21.25 15.56 0.25
C PHE A 454 20.62 16.86 -0.22
N ILE A 455 21.23 17.97 0.20
CA ILE A 455 20.84 19.33 -0.17
C ILE A 455 22.02 20.10 -0.74
N ASP A 456 21.73 21.11 -1.56
CA ASP A 456 22.72 22.10 -1.98
C ASP A 456 23.32 22.79 -0.74
N ARG A 457 24.64 23.06 -0.79
CA ARG A 457 25.30 23.78 0.30
C ARG A 457 24.81 25.22 0.35
N ASP A 458 24.53 25.80 -0.80
CA ASP A 458 24.18 27.21 -0.97
C ASP A 458 25.07 28.14 -0.14
N PHE A 459 24.47 29.17 0.46
CA PHE A 459 25.09 30.12 1.37
C PHE A 459 25.02 29.67 2.84
N ARG A 460 24.79 28.38 3.13
CA ARG A 460 24.66 27.88 4.51
C ARG A 460 25.99 27.94 5.25
N VAL A 461 25.94 28.36 6.51
CA VAL A 461 27.09 28.41 7.41
C VAL A 461 27.39 27.02 7.99
N GLN A 462 28.63 26.79 8.42
CA GLN A 462 29.05 25.46 8.88
C GLN A 462 28.26 24.98 10.12
N GLU A 463 27.88 25.88 11.02
CA GLU A 463 27.04 25.54 12.18
C GLU A 463 25.69 24.94 11.76
N GLN A 464 25.05 25.53 10.74
CA GLN A 464 23.77 25.04 10.20
C GLN A 464 23.93 23.65 9.58
N LEU A 465 25.01 23.43 8.83
CA LEU A 465 25.30 22.14 8.21
C LEU A 465 25.56 21.05 9.24
N ASN A 466 26.31 21.35 10.31
CA ASN A 466 26.57 20.40 11.38
C ASN A 466 25.28 19.98 12.12
N LYS A 467 24.32 20.89 12.29
CA LYS A 467 22.99 20.57 12.87
C LYS A 467 22.21 19.59 11.97
N LEU A 468 22.21 19.83 10.66
CA LEU A 468 21.54 18.98 9.68
C LEU A 468 22.21 17.61 9.56
N GLU A 469 23.53 17.56 9.65
CA GLU A 469 24.32 16.32 9.59
C GLU A 469 23.92 15.35 10.71
N GLY A 470 23.71 15.86 11.93
CA GLY A 470 23.19 15.08 13.07
C GLY A 470 21.79 14.50 12.86
N GLU A 471 21.06 14.95 11.83
CA GLU A 471 19.72 14.49 11.46
C GLU A 471 19.73 13.66 10.17
N ASN A 472 20.89 13.18 9.72
CA ASN A 472 21.10 12.45 8.45
C ASN A 472 20.83 13.28 7.18
N ILE A 473 21.03 14.61 7.26
CA ILE A 473 20.88 15.52 6.13
C ILE A 473 22.25 16.12 5.82
N TYR A 474 22.75 15.85 4.62
CA TYR A 474 24.10 16.15 4.21
C TYR A 474 24.12 17.20 3.09
N SER A 475 25.21 17.95 3.00
CA SER A 475 25.47 18.88 1.90
C SER A 475 26.72 18.47 1.15
N TYR A 476 26.85 18.95 -0.09
CA TYR A 476 28.03 18.70 -0.91
C TYR A 476 29.29 19.40 -0.39
N SER A 477 30.47 18.90 -0.77
CA SER A 477 31.75 19.63 -0.60
C SER A 477 31.87 20.86 -1.51
N VAL A 478 30.94 20.99 -2.46
CA VAL A 478 30.81 22.08 -3.43
C VAL A 478 29.52 22.90 -3.18
N ALA A 479 29.37 24.06 -3.82
CA ALA A 479 28.20 24.93 -3.62
C ALA A 479 26.88 24.30 -4.11
N GLU A 480 26.89 23.74 -5.32
CA GLU A 480 25.76 23.12 -6.04
C GLU A 480 26.20 21.76 -6.56
N ILE A 481 25.30 20.78 -6.72
CA ILE A 481 25.69 19.42 -7.13
C ILE A 481 26.43 19.39 -8.48
N GLU A 482 26.11 20.28 -9.41
CA GLU A 482 26.76 20.35 -10.71
C GLU A 482 28.26 20.69 -10.61
N ASN A 483 28.64 21.42 -9.56
CA ASN A 483 30.03 21.79 -9.31
C ASN A 483 30.90 20.57 -8.93
N LEU A 484 30.31 19.39 -8.68
CA LEU A 484 31.06 18.13 -8.58
C LEU A 484 31.85 17.84 -9.86
N PHE A 485 31.32 18.23 -11.03
CA PHE A 485 32.04 18.10 -12.30
C PHE A 485 33.16 19.13 -12.48
N LEU A 486 33.37 20.04 -11.54
CA LEU A 486 34.48 20.99 -11.54
C LEU A 486 35.65 20.56 -10.66
N ILE A 487 35.54 19.42 -9.96
CA ILE A 487 36.64 18.86 -9.18
C ILE A 487 37.80 18.56 -10.14
N LYS A 488 39.00 19.07 -9.83
CA LYS A 488 40.18 18.99 -10.72
C LYS A 488 40.49 17.55 -11.13
N GLU A 489 40.43 16.62 -10.20
CA GLU A 489 40.65 15.19 -10.46
C GLU A 489 39.60 14.62 -11.44
N PHE A 490 38.33 14.97 -11.27
CA PHE A 490 37.26 14.55 -12.17
C PHE A 490 37.46 15.13 -13.58
N VAL A 491 37.77 16.42 -13.68
CA VAL A 491 38.03 17.10 -14.97
C VAL A 491 39.24 16.49 -15.69
N SER A 492 40.32 16.20 -14.96
CA SER A 492 41.50 15.53 -15.51
C SER A 492 41.15 14.16 -16.07
N LYS A 493 40.42 13.33 -15.30
CA LYS A 493 39.99 12.00 -15.75
C LYS A 493 39.03 12.04 -16.94
N PHE A 494 38.18 13.07 -16.99
CA PHE A 494 37.32 13.30 -18.15
C PHE A 494 38.14 13.67 -19.40
N ALA A 495 39.20 14.48 -19.25
CA ALA A 495 40.12 14.82 -20.34
C ALA A 495 40.85 13.58 -20.89
N ASP A 496 41.37 12.74 -19.98
CA ASP A 496 42.00 11.46 -20.33
C ASP A 496 41.06 10.57 -21.14
N TYR A 497 39.78 10.48 -20.73
CA TYR A 497 38.74 9.73 -21.44
C TYR A 497 38.48 10.29 -22.85
N LYS A 498 38.52 11.61 -23.02
CA LYS A 498 38.40 12.26 -24.34
C LYS A 498 39.66 12.18 -25.18
N LYS A 499 40.80 11.79 -24.58
CA LYS A 499 42.13 11.89 -25.20
C LYS A 499 42.44 13.32 -25.64
N GLU A 500 42.00 14.28 -24.84
CA GLU A 500 42.22 15.72 -25.02
C GLU A 500 43.03 16.22 -23.82
N ASP A 501 43.88 17.23 -24.04
CA ASP A 501 44.63 17.87 -22.96
C ASP A 501 43.82 19.02 -22.36
N ILE A 502 43.93 19.23 -21.05
CA ILE A 502 43.28 20.34 -20.35
C ILE A 502 44.24 21.07 -19.43
N ASP A 503 44.33 22.39 -19.63
CA ASP A 503 45.07 23.27 -18.73
C ASP A 503 44.25 23.56 -17.46
N LEU A 504 44.50 22.79 -16.41
CA LEU A 504 43.88 22.95 -15.09
C LEU A 504 44.23 24.30 -14.43
N GLN A 505 45.37 24.91 -14.76
CA GLN A 505 45.71 26.25 -14.25
C GLN A 505 44.85 27.32 -14.93
N LYS A 506 44.53 27.14 -16.21
CA LYS A 506 43.61 28.02 -16.94
C LYS A 506 42.17 27.86 -16.46
N LEU A 507 41.73 26.63 -16.13
CA LEU A 507 40.46 26.38 -15.45
C LEU A 507 40.36 27.17 -14.15
N GLU A 508 41.36 27.01 -13.27
CA GLU A 508 41.45 27.72 -12.00
C GLU A 508 41.38 29.24 -12.19
N LYS A 509 42.22 29.80 -13.06
CA LYS A 509 42.24 31.25 -13.34
C LYS A 509 40.89 31.76 -13.85
N LYS A 510 40.22 31.02 -14.73
CA LYS A 510 38.90 31.42 -15.26
C LYS A 510 37.82 31.39 -14.18
N VAL A 511 37.78 30.36 -13.35
CA VAL A 511 36.82 30.24 -12.23
C VAL A 511 37.04 31.36 -11.21
N LEU A 512 38.28 31.60 -10.78
CA LEU A 512 38.60 32.67 -9.83
C LEU A 512 38.28 34.05 -10.39
N LYS A 513 38.55 34.31 -11.67
CA LYS A 513 38.19 35.57 -12.33
C LYS A 513 36.67 35.78 -12.40
N LEU A 514 35.91 34.72 -12.66
CA LEU A 514 34.44 34.81 -12.62
C LEU A 514 33.93 35.07 -11.19
N LEU A 515 34.54 34.44 -10.18
CA LEU A 515 34.20 34.71 -8.78
C LEU A 515 34.53 36.16 -8.39
N GLU A 516 35.66 36.70 -8.83
CA GLU A 516 36.04 38.09 -8.63
C GLU A 516 35.02 39.06 -9.24
N ASN A 517 34.64 38.83 -10.50
CA ASN A 517 33.61 39.61 -11.18
C ASN A 517 32.25 39.56 -10.44
N ASN A 518 31.92 38.41 -9.87
CA ASN A 518 30.63 38.18 -9.21
C ASN A 518 30.69 38.42 -7.68
N LYS A 519 31.83 38.84 -7.13
CA LYS A 519 32.08 38.97 -5.68
C LYS A 519 30.99 39.76 -4.95
N VAL A 520 30.56 40.90 -5.53
CA VAL A 520 29.52 41.76 -4.95
C VAL A 520 28.17 41.04 -4.91
N SER A 521 27.76 40.40 -6.00
CA SER A 521 26.51 39.64 -6.06
C SER A 521 26.51 38.44 -5.10
N GLN A 522 27.60 37.68 -5.04
CA GLN A 522 27.73 36.52 -4.16
C GLN A 522 27.70 36.92 -2.69
N SER A 523 28.33 38.04 -2.34
CA SER A 523 28.29 38.58 -0.97
C SER A 523 26.91 39.11 -0.60
N SER A 524 26.21 39.76 -1.54
CA SER A 524 24.85 40.26 -1.31
C SER A 524 23.84 39.12 -1.14
N ASN A 525 23.95 38.07 -1.96
CA ASN A 525 23.11 36.87 -1.85
C ASN A 525 23.38 36.12 -0.55
N TYR A 526 24.65 36.01 -0.13
CA TYR A 526 25.04 35.42 1.15
C TYR A 526 24.40 36.17 2.33
N VAL A 527 24.50 37.50 2.36
CA VAL A 527 23.88 38.33 3.40
C VAL A 527 22.37 38.13 3.44
N SER A 528 21.71 38.13 2.28
CA SER A 528 20.26 37.90 2.17
C SER A 528 19.87 36.53 2.74
N SER A 529 20.63 35.49 2.40
CA SER A 529 20.42 34.13 2.94
C SER A 529 20.65 34.07 4.46
N ASN A 530 21.68 34.74 4.96
CA ASN A 530 22.00 34.81 6.39
C ASN A 530 20.90 35.51 7.20
N ILE A 531 20.33 36.60 6.66
CA ILE A 531 19.17 37.29 7.27
C ILE A 531 17.97 36.33 7.34
N ASN A 532 17.67 35.64 6.25
CA ASN A 532 16.56 34.67 6.21
C ASN A 532 16.76 33.53 7.22
N TYR A 533 17.98 33.01 7.34
CA TYR A 533 18.32 31.98 8.33
C TYR A 533 18.12 32.48 9.76
N ASN A 534 18.72 33.62 10.12
CA ASN A 534 18.59 34.21 11.45
C ASN A 534 17.12 34.52 11.79
N PHE A 535 16.36 35.03 10.82
CA PHE A 535 14.93 35.24 10.99
C PHE A 535 14.21 33.92 11.27
N SER A 536 14.57 32.87 10.55
CA SER A 536 13.93 31.56 10.67
C SER A 536 14.15 30.90 12.03
N GLU A 537 15.29 31.14 12.67
CA GLU A 537 15.68 30.65 14.00
C GLU A 537 15.23 31.57 15.15
N SER A 538 14.89 32.82 14.85
CA SER A 538 14.53 33.80 15.88
C SER A 538 13.18 33.53 16.56
N HIS A 539 12.99 34.11 17.75
CA HIS A 539 11.72 34.09 18.49
C HIS A 539 10.60 34.91 17.84
N VAL A 540 10.87 35.65 16.76
CA VAL A 540 9.86 36.45 16.03
C VAL A 540 8.69 35.57 15.58
N LYS A 541 8.94 34.29 15.25
CA LYS A 541 7.90 33.33 14.87
C LYS A 541 7.00 32.84 16.01
N LYS A 542 7.30 33.15 17.27
CA LYS A 542 6.66 32.56 18.47
C LYS A 542 5.91 33.59 19.32
N GLY A 543 5.64 34.79 18.80
CA GLY A 543 4.84 35.80 19.51
C GLY A 543 3.36 35.40 19.57
N ASN A 544 2.77 35.43 20.77
CA ASN A 544 1.37 35.04 21.00
C ASN A 544 0.43 36.24 21.20
N ASP A 545 0.97 37.47 21.17
CA ASP A 545 0.24 38.73 21.26
C ASP A 545 0.98 39.86 20.50
N PHE A 546 0.32 41.01 20.30
CA PHE A 546 0.89 42.13 19.54
C PHE A 546 2.20 42.66 20.14
N ALA A 547 2.25 42.86 21.46
CA ALA A 547 3.41 43.47 22.13
C ALA A 547 4.65 42.56 22.06
N SER A 548 4.46 41.25 22.22
CA SER A 548 5.53 40.26 22.07
C SER A 548 6.04 40.17 20.63
N VAL A 549 5.17 40.23 19.63
CA VAL A 549 5.58 40.27 18.21
C VAL A 549 6.40 41.53 17.91
N GLU A 550 5.93 42.71 18.34
CA GLU A 550 6.63 43.98 18.13
C GLU A 550 8.01 44.00 18.81
N SER A 551 8.07 43.56 20.08
CA SER A 551 9.33 43.46 20.83
C SER A 551 10.31 42.45 20.20
N ASN A 552 9.81 41.29 19.78
CA ASN A 552 10.65 40.25 19.15
C ASN A 552 11.23 40.75 17.82
N LEU A 553 10.42 41.42 16.99
CA LEU A 553 10.88 41.99 15.73
C LEU A 553 11.92 43.10 15.96
N GLY A 554 11.67 44.00 16.91
CA GLY A 554 12.63 45.04 17.28
C GLY A 554 13.98 44.47 17.73
N THR A 555 13.95 43.41 18.56
CA THR A 555 15.16 42.70 19.02
C THR A 555 15.90 42.04 17.86
N PHE A 556 15.17 41.41 16.93
CA PHE A 556 15.77 40.81 15.74
C PHE A 556 16.49 41.85 14.88
N ILE A 557 15.84 42.97 14.57
CA ILE A 557 16.44 44.05 13.78
C ILE A 557 17.66 44.66 14.48
N ALA A 558 17.59 44.87 15.80
CA ALA A 558 18.70 45.42 16.58
C ALA A 558 19.96 44.53 16.56
N ASN A 559 19.78 43.21 16.44
CA ASN A 559 20.88 42.23 16.40
C ASN A 559 21.42 41.96 14.99
N LEU A 560 20.83 42.53 13.92
CA LEU A 560 21.30 42.34 12.55
C LEU A 560 22.48 43.26 12.23
N ASP A 561 23.69 42.71 12.17
CA ASP A 561 24.86 43.43 11.65
C ASP A 561 25.13 43.11 10.16
N ILE A 562 24.36 43.76 9.30
CA ILE A 562 24.45 43.57 7.84
C ILE A 562 25.82 43.98 7.30
N LYS A 563 26.40 45.08 7.84
CA LYS A 563 27.66 45.64 7.33
C LYS A 563 28.83 44.71 7.62
N THR A 564 28.91 44.22 8.86
CA THR A 564 29.99 43.32 9.27
C THR A 564 29.92 42.02 8.47
N VAL A 565 28.75 41.37 8.40
CA VAL A 565 28.56 40.11 7.66
C VAL A 565 28.91 40.27 6.17
N TYR A 566 28.51 41.38 5.54
CA TYR A 566 28.88 41.67 4.15
C TYR A 566 30.40 41.84 4.00
N SER A 567 31.02 42.63 4.88
CA SER A 567 32.46 42.94 4.81
C SER A 567 33.33 41.69 5.04
N GLU A 568 32.98 40.84 6.00
CA GLU A 568 33.65 39.57 6.26
C GLU A 568 33.55 38.63 5.05
N ARG A 569 32.38 38.58 4.40
CA ARG A 569 32.18 37.75 3.20
C ARG A 569 33.02 38.25 2.02
N ILE A 570 33.10 39.56 1.82
CA ILE A 570 33.97 40.17 0.79
C ILE A 570 35.43 39.82 1.06
N GLN A 571 35.90 39.99 2.29
CA GLN A 571 37.27 39.66 2.69
C GLN A 571 37.59 38.18 2.48
N LEU A 572 36.65 37.28 2.77
CA LEU A 572 36.81 35.85 2.49
C LEU A 572 36.99 35.59 0.99
N ILE A 573 36.17 36.18 0.13
CA ILE A 573 36.28 36.02 -1.33
C ILE A 573 37.60 36.61 -1.84
N GLU A 574 38.01 37.78 -1.36
CA GLU A 574 39.29 38.40 -1.73
C GLU A 574 40.48 37.54 -1.32
N LYS A 575 40.43 36.95 -0.13
CA LYS A 575 41.44 36.01 0.34
C LYS A 575 41.52 34.77 -0.57
N ILE A 576 40.38 34.17 -0.93
CA ILE A 576 40.31 33.03 -1.85
C ILE A 576 40.96 33.36 -3.20
N ILE A 577 40.71 34.55 -3.73
CA ILE A 577 41.29 35.00 -5.01
C ILE A 577 42.81 35.21 -4.88
N SER A 578 43.26 35.84 -3.79
CA SER A 578 44.68 36.10 -3.51
C SER A 578 45.48 34.81 -3.33
N ASP A 579 44.94 33.88 -2.52
CA ASP A 579 45.57 32.60 -2.19
C ASP A 579 45.42 31.56 -3.32
N LYS A 580 44.61 31.88 -4.35
CA LYS A 580 44.25 30.99 -5.47
C LYS A 580 43.63 29.67 -5.02
N ASP A 581 42.81 29.74 -3.97
CA ASP A 581 42.16 28.56 -3.38
C ASP A 581 40.95 28.12 -4.23
N TYR A 582 41.22 27.31 -5.25
CA TYR A 582 40.21 26.79 -6.17
C TYR A 582 39.13 25.95 -5.47
N GLU A 583 39.54 25.10 -4.51
CA GLU A 583 38.62 24.19 -3.83
C GLU A 583 37.62 24.98 -2.98
N LEU A 584 38.11 25.99 -2.26
CA LEU A 584 37.22 26.88 -1.51
C LEU A 584 36.36 27.74 -2.44
N ALA A 585 36.87 28.13 -3.62
CA ALA A 585 36.09 28.85 -4.61
C ALA A 585 34.87 28.05 -5.09
N ILE A 586 35.04 26.80 -5.56
CA ILE A 586 33.91 25.97 -6.02
C ILE A 586 32.97 25.55 -4.89
N LYS A 587 33.45 25.58 -3.64
CA LYS A 587 32.67 25.32 -2.41
C LYS A 587 31.71 26.44 -2.04
N ILE A 588 32.05 27.70 -2.33
CA ILE A 588 31.23 28.85 -1.90
C ILE A 588 30.57 29.61 -3.04
N TYR A 589 30.87 29.25 -4.30
CA TYR A 589 30.42 29.98 -5.47
C TYR A 589 29.16 29.35 -6.09
N ASN A 590 28.00 29.92 -5.75
CA ASN A 590 26.72 29.51 -6.31
C ASN A 590 26.56 30.12 -7.72
N ASN A 591 26.77 29.31 -8.75
CA ASN A 591 26.62 29.73 -10.13
C ASN A 591 26.42 28.51 -11.06
N LYS A 592 25.17 28.23 -11.42
CA LYS A 592 24.79 27.16 -12.36
C LYS A 592 25.49 27.23 -13.73
N GLY A 593 26.02 28.39 -14.11
CA GLY A 593 26.77 28.59 -15.34
C GLY A 593 28.26 28.25 -15.24
N LEU A 594 28.77 27.82 -14.09
CA LEU A 594 30.21 27.64 -13.86
C LEU A 594 30.82 26.53 -14.73
N LEU A 595 30.01 25.54 -15.10
CA LEU A 595 30.37 24.50 -16.07
C LEU A 595 30.75 25.05 -17.45
N GLY A 596 30.30 26.26 -17.80
CA GLY A 596 30.67 26.94 -19.04
C GLY A 596 32.18 27.19 -19.16
N VAL A 597 32.90 27.28 -18.04
CA VAL A 597 34.37 27.40 -18.05
C VAL A 597 35.02 26.16 -18.64
N VAL A 598 34.53 24.97 -18.28
CA VAL A 598 35.02 23.69 -18.80
C VAL A 598 34.61 23.52 -20.26
N GLU A 599 33.40 23.97 -20.63
CA GLU A 599 32.94 23.98 -22.01
C GLU A 599 33.86 24.79 -22.91
N ASP A 600 34.24 25.99 -22.50
CA ASP A 600 35.18 26.83 -23.25
C ASP A 600 36.55 26.17 -23.43
N LEU A 601 37.05 25.47 -22.40
CA LEU A 601 38.39 24.86 -22.44
C LEU A 601 38.45 23.67 -23.39
N PHE A 602 37.39 22.86 -23.42
CA PHE A 602 37.25 21.74 -24.36
C PHE A 602 36.60 22.15 -25.69
N SER A 603 36.37 23.44 -25.95
CA SER A 603 35.66 23.93 -27.14
C SER A 603 34.30 23.24 -27.38
N LEU A 604 33.58 22.94 -26.30
CA LEU A 604 32.27 22.31 -26.33
C LEU A 604 31.19 23.36 -26.59
N LYS A 605 30.06 22.91 -27.15
CA LYS A 605 28.87 23.76 -27.25
C LYS A 605 28.36 24.08 -25.84
N SER A 606 27.82 25.28 -25.66
CA SER A 606 27.24 25.70 -24.39
C SER A 606 26.18 24.71 -23.90
N ASN A 607 26.14 24.47 -22.58
CA ASN A 607 25.23 23.56 -21.88
C ASN A 607 25.34 22.07 -22.26
N THR A 608 26.46 21.64 -22.83
CA THR A 608 26.70 20.23 -23.22
C THR A 608 27.65 19.47 -22.30
N TYR A 609 28.52 20.15 -21.53
CA TYR A 609 29.51 19.46 -20.71
C TYR A 609 28.86 18.56 -19.66
N ARG A 610 27.83 19.06 -18.97
CA ARG A 610 27.07 18.30 -17.96
C ARG A 610 26.58 16.93 -18.44
N PHE A 611 26.08 16.84 -19.68
CA PHE A 611 25.58 15.58 -20.24
C PHE A 611 26.74 14.64 -20.59
N LYS A 612 27.83 15.17 -21.16
CA LYS A 612 29.03 14.38 -21.45
C LYS A 612 29.72 13.88 -20.19
N ALA A 613 29.80 14.71 -19.15
CA ALA A 613 30.33 14.37 -17.84
C ALA A 613 29.49 13.29 -17.17
N LEU A 614 28.16 13.38 -17.26
CA LEU A 614 27.25 12.35 -16.76
C LEU A 614 27.42 11.01 -17.50
N ASP A 615 27.54 11.03 -18.83
CA ASP A 615 27.78 9.81 -19.61
C ASP A 615 29.13 9.18 -19.30
N PHE A 616 30.16 9.99 -19.05
CA PHE A 616 31.46 9.52 -18.55
C PHE A 616 31.33 8.90 -17.14
N LEU A 617 30.59 9.55 -16.24
CA LEU A 617 30.36 9.07 -14.87
C LEU A 617 29.71 7.67 -14.86
N LYS A 618 28.80 7.38 -15.80
CA LYS A 618 28.15 6.06 -15.92
C LYS A 618 29.13 4.91 -16.18
N ILE A 619 30.24 5.17 -16.88
CA ILE A 619 31.14 4.12 -17.38
C ILE A 619 32.48 4.05 -16.66
N ASN A 620 32.84 5.04 -15.84
CA ASN A 620 34.14 5.12 -15.19
C ASN A 620 34.03 5.04 -13.66
N VAL A 621 34.54 3.95 -13.09
CA VAL A 621 34.49 3.68 -11.64
C VAL A 621 35.39 4.62 -10.85
N GLU A 622 36.55 5.02 -11.38
CA GLU A 622 37.42 6.00 -10.70
C GLU A 622 36.74 7.36 -10.58
N ALA A 623 36.06 7.82 -11.63
CA ALA A 623 35.27 9.04 -11.62
C ALA A 623 34.14 8.98 -10.58
N GLN A 624 33.47 7.82 -10.45
CA GLN A 624 32.47 7.61 -9.41
C GLN A 624 33.08 7.70 -8.00
N ASN A 625 34.27 7.14 -7.79
CA ASN A 625 34.96 7.20 -6.50
C ASN A 625 35.40 8.63 -6.14
N ILE A 626 35.89 9.41 -7.11
CA ILE A 626 36.24 10.83 -6.91
C ILE A 626 35.02 11.62 -6.44
N LEU A 627 33.87 11.45 -7.10
CA LEU A 627 32.65 12.15 -6.71
C LEU A 627 32.10 11.66 -5.37
N LYS A 628 32.17 10.35 -5.08
CA LYS A 628 31.77 9.80 -3.76
C LYS A 628 32.59 10.38 -2.62
N ALA A 629 33.92 10.48 -2.77
CA ALA A 629 34.79 11.07 -1.75
C ALA A 629 34.43 12.54 -1.44
N SER A 630 33.78 13.22 -2.39
CA SER A 630 33.33 14.61 -2.27
C SER A 630 31.94 14.75 -1.66
N LEU A 631 31.19 13.65 -1.55
CA LEU A 631 29.94 13.58 -0.81
C LEU A 631 30.32 13.05 0.57
N SER A 632 30.47 13.94 1.54
CA SER A 632 31.17 13.73 2.83
C SER A 632 30.66 12.57 3.71
N VAL A 633 29.69 11.79 3.24
CA VAL A 633 29.12 10.64 3.93
C VAL A 633 28.82 9.54 2.93
N ILE A 634 29.70 8.53 2.88
CA ILE A 634 29.45 7.07 2.75
C ILE A 634 30.79 6.34 2.58
#